data_AF-A0A6P7SZM0-F1
#
_entry.id   AF-A0A6P7SZM0-F1
#
_cell.length_a   1.000
_cell.length_b   1.000
_cell.length_c   1.000
_cell.angle_alpha   90.00
_cell.angle_beta   90.00
_cell.angle_gamma   90.00
#
_symmetry.space_group_name_H-M   'P 1'
#
loop_
_entity.id
_entity.type
_entity.pdbx_description
1 polymer ?
#
loop_
_entity_poly.entity_id
_entity_poly.type
_entity_poly.pdbx_seq_one_letter_code
_entity_poly.pdbx_strand_id
1 'polypeptide(L)'
;MEEVEEDSSSLSQQDFTKQLEKCVCILQKAGSDNEKLAALMMVTKLIKADECNLQAQKILFEAIGFKFLVRLLRTATVPEGCSNYIYKSLSLTILSSFSGLQEVKEDPRMLTSVPLIIDVLVSCLNIEQTQDDNELTEGEFKSMIDSCYDCLTAVCMTDKGRTALIDSRSVSQLCTCYIHATYGNQRALAIIQQLISTNGAEVWTKNMKGLQELLGYLGENFSHSKELEKFHFCDILASVFTSVSKDQIPAGNFSWQKNIPQGIMDLIKSRLEQKQRESVLMLISVIVENLGPEFLLPPNLPDAKPFLLAINLNSVEVGMIIPFSPLGQVREKSNQLSAYFSLIENTIKFLVSSEDGPPFDPSQIIQLYSILTETLKCVILFLQEITKSLQSIQATDTLLQACIRLVGVWMKEDSEALCDEIHDLVPMLLTFSKNLLCTAEVENPVVSCSGVLSPLFEGFCQLASDTKGREQLLQHEAYVPVGQYLLHALSRFPETDSNILLCVETLSDLLLQLTETDTCFIDSDSIYVSLFNRISEVLHQTVFKSECLNVVAVMSFLGLTLFNSHRITREVEEAKQKTLLKSTITFLSRAHLLDSQRNRKEKVLVINEEYQVHWDSVSGYWLSTMKVLTKCIQSHPQLTTTVLLQTGWIPRLLKLLVDVQKTSVHVDYSSAYLDLLYALIITKEARTVIIDNCGAEVAKKFNHSELCDVLSVT
;
A
#
# COMPACT_ATOMS: atom_id res chain seq x y z
N MET A 1 22.46 66.33 9.56
CA MET A 1 21.08 66.20 9.06
C MET A 1 20.99 67.06 7.83
N GLU A 2 21.36 66.47 6.70
CA GLU A 2 20.93 66.86 5.35
C GLU A 2 20.85 65.52 4.64
N GLU A 3 19.62 65.00 4.60
CA GLU A 3 19.28 63.77 3.87
C GLU A 3 19.33 64.10 2.38
N VAL A 4 20.11 63.33 1.65
CA VAL A 4 20.09 63.27 0.19
C VAL A 4 18.93 62.35 -0.17
N GLU A 5 17.79 62.92 -0.57
CA GLU A 5 16.71 62.19 -1.23
C GLU A 5 17.22 61.68 -2.60
N GLU A 6 17.31 60.36 -2.76
CA GLU A 6 17.46 59.73 -4.07
C GLU A 6 16.15 59.86 -4.85
N ASP A 7 16.19 60.59 -5.97
CA ASP A 7 15.13 60.71 -6.97
C ASP A 7 14.68 59.33 -7.49
N SER A 8 13.52 58.86 -7.01
CA SER A 8 12.78 57.74 -7.60
C SER A 8 11.79 58.29 -8.64
N SER A 9 12.25 58.49 -9.88
CA SER A 9 11.38 58.88 -10.99
C SER A 9 10.48 57.69 -11.40
N SER A 10 9.23 57.65 -10.95
CA SER A 10 8.22 56.71 -11.45
C SER A 10 7.90 57.00 -12.92
N LEU A 11 7.91 55.98 -13.77
CA LEU A 11 7.63 56.12 -15.20
C LEU A 11 6.12 56.23 -15.41
N SER A 12 5.67 57.17 -16.23
CA SER A 12 4.26 57.16 -16.64
C SER A 12 3.97 55.88 -17.44
N GLN A 13 2.79 55.29 -17.30
CA GLN A 13 2.46 54.01 -17.95
C GLN A 13 2.52 54.07 -19.50
N GLN A 14 2.32 55.27 -20.07
CA GLN A 14 2.54 55.52 -21.49
C GLN A 14 4.02 55.54 -21.88
N ASP A 15 4.90 56.08 -21.03
CA ASP A 15 6.34 56.11 -21.28
C ASP A 15 6.96 54.72 -21.12
N PHE A 16 6.48 53.91 -20.16
CA PHE A 16 6.86 52.51 -20.04
C PHE A 16 6.54 51.73 -21.31
N THR A 17 5.31 51.86 -21.83
CA THR A 17 4.88 51.15 -23.05
C THR A 17 5.74 51.52 -24.27
N LYS A 18 6.09 52.79 -24.44
CA LYS A 18 7.00 53.24 -25.52
C LYS A 18 8.41 52.68 -25.36
N GLN A 19 8.94 52.63 -24.13
CA GLN A 19 10.26 52.07 -23.87
C GLN A 19 10.27 50.54 -24.10
N LEU A 20 9.19 49.85 -23.73
CA LEU A 20 8.98 48.43 -24.00
C LEU A 20 9.00 48.14 -25.51
N GLU A 21 8.19 48.85 -26.30
CA GLU A 21 8.15 48.70 -27.76
C GLU A 21 9.51 48.98 -28.42
N LYS A 22 10.20 50.03 -27.96
CA LYS A 22 11.55 50.37 -28.44
C LYS A 22 12.54 49.25 -28.14
N CYS A 23 12.52 48.69 -26.93
CA CYS A 23 13.39 47.60 -26.51
C CYS A 23 13.15 46.33 -27.36
N VAL A 24 11.89 45.95 -27.56
CA VAL A 24 11.48 44.82 -28.40
C VAL A 24 11.96 45.01 -29.84
N CYS A 25 11.79 46.20 -30.42
CA CYS A 25 12.23 46.51 -31.77
C CYS A 25 13.76 46.36 -31.93
N ILE A 26 14.54 46.80 -30.95
CA ILE A 26 16.00 46.63 -30.94
C ILE A 26 16.37 45.14 -30.89
N LEU A 27 15.75 44.37 -29.99
CA LEU A 27 16.01 42.93 -29.83
C LEU A 27 15.67 42.12 -31.09
N GLN A 28 14.57 42.45 -31.76
CA GLN A 28 14.13 41.79 -32.99
C GLN A 28 15.00 42.14 -34.21
N LYS A 29 15.53 43.37 -34.27
CA LYS A 29 16.38 43.85 -35.37
C LYS A 29 17.87 43.54 -35.20
N ALA A 30 18.29 43.12 -34.00
CA ALA A 30 19.67 42.78 -33.72
C ALA A 30 20.16 41.63 -34.62
N GLY A 31 21.16 41.91 -35.45
CA GLY A 31 21.79 40.96 -36.37
C GLY A 31 22.94 40.17 -35.76
N SER A 32 23.44 40.60 -34.59
CA SER A 32 24.52 39.92 -33.86
C SER A 32 24.23 39.76 -32.36
N ASP A 33 24.89 38.81 -31.71
CA ASP A 33 24.76 38.59 -30.27
C ASP A 33 25.25 39.79 -29.44
N ASN A 34 26.22 40.57 -29.95
CA ASN A 34 26.71 41.78 -29.28
C ASN A 34 25.65 42.88 -29.24
N GLU A 35 24.87 43.04 -30.32
CA GLU A 35 23.73 43.96 -30.35
C GLU A 35 22.62 43.51 -29.38
N LYS A 36 22.39 42.20 -29.26
CA LYS A 36 21.47 41.64 -28.27
C LYS A 36 21.95 41.88 -26.83
N LEU A 37 23.24 41.67 -26.55
CA LEU A 37 23.83 41.94 -25.23
C LEU A 37 23.66 43.41 -24.81
N ALA A 38 23.90 44.35 -25.73
CA ALA A 38 23.68 45.78 -25.45
C ALA A 38 22.20 46.08 -25.14
N ALA A 39 21.27 45.44 -25.85
CA ALA A 39 19.83 45.59 -25.60
C ALA A 39 19.38 45.01 -24.25
N LEU A 40 20.08 43.99 -23.73
CA LEU A 40 19.75 43.39 -22.43
C LEU A 40 19.89 44.36 -21.25
N MET A 41 20.72 45.40 -21.35
CA MET A 41 20.78 46.45 -20.31
C MET A 41 19.46 47.23 -20.20
N MET A 42 18.75 47.40 -21.31
CA MET A 42 17.44 48.04 -21.32
C MET A 42 16.36 47.07 -20.79
N VAL A 43 16.50 45.77 -21.08
CA VAL A 43 15.64 44.71 -20.54
C VAL A 43 15.71 44.65 -19.02
N THR A 44 16.91 44.60 -18.42
CA THR A 44 17.06 44.49 -16.97
C THR A 44 16.51 45.72 -16.23
N LYS A 45 16.53 46.90 -16.86
CA LYS A 45 15.88 48.11 -16.33
C LYS A 45 14.34 48.03 -16.42
N LEU A 46 13.80 47.56 -17.54
CA LEU A 46 12.35 47.44 -17.74
C LEU A 46 11.71 46.36 -16.86
N ILE A 47 12.42 45.26 -16.59
CA ILE A 47 11.95 44.21 -15.69
C ILE A 47 11.77 44.72 -14.25
N LYS A 48 12.66 45.62 -13.81
CA LYS A 48 12.65 46.18 -12.45
C LYS A 48 11.67 47.34 -12.25
N ALA A 49 10.97 47.77 -13.30
CA ALA A 49 9.99 48.84 -13.20
C ALA A 49 8.65 48.30 -12.65
N ASP A 50 8.00 49.06 -11.76
CA ASP A 50 6.74 48.68 -11.11
C ASP A 50 5.60 48.42 -12.11
N GLU A 51 5.67 49.02 -13.29
CA GLU A 51 4.68 48.90 -14.36
C GLU A 51 4.83 47.60 -15.20
N CYS A 52 5.86 46.79 -14.95
CA CYS A 52 6.15 45.57 -15.69
C CYS A 52 5.27 44.40 -15.23
N ASN A 53 4.17 44.17 -15.95
CA ASN A 53 3.28 43.03 -15.72
C ASN A 53 3.73 41.75 -16.44
N LEU A 54 3.10 40.61 -16.14
CA LEU A 54 3.40 39.31 -16.76
C LEU A 54 3.31 39.33 -18.30
N GLN A 55 2.42 40.14 -18.87
CA GLN A 55 2.27 40.25 -20.33
C GLN A 55 3.45 41.00 -20.97
N ALA A 56 3.92 42.08 -20.35
CA ALA A 56 5.12 42.79 -20.77
C ALA A 56 6.36 41.88 -20.64
N GLN A 57 6.44 41.10 -19.57
CA GLN A 57 7.50 40.12 -19.37
C GLN A 57 7.53 39.08 -20.49
N LYS A 58 6.37 38.53 -20.87
CA LYS A 58 6.24 37.58 -21.97
C LYS A 58 6.73 38.16 -23.30
N ILE A 59 6.32 39.39 -23.63
CA ILE A 59 6.73 40.07 -24.87
C ILE A 59 8.25 40.27 -24.92
N LEU A 60 8.85 40.72 -23.80
CA LEU A 60 10.30 40.87 -23.69
C LEU A 60 11.02 39.52 -23.89
N PHE A 61 10.53 38.48 -23.22
CA PHE A 61 11.12 37.16 -23.29
C PHE A 61 11.13 36.58 -24.70
N GLU A 62 10.00 36.69 -25.41
CA GLU A 62 9.87 36.28 -26.82
C GLU A 62 10.83 37.05 -27.73
N ALA A 63 11.01 38.36 -27.50
CA ALA A 63 11.90 39.21 -28.28
C ALA A 63 13.40 38.87 -28.08
N ILE A 64 13.81 38.51 -26.85
CA ILE A 64 15.19 38.09 -26.54
C ILE A 64 15.51 36.76 -27.26
N GLY A 65 14.58 35.81 -27.11
CA GLY A 65 14.67 34.47 -27.67
C GLY A 65 15.48 33.50 -26.78
N PHE A 66 14.82 32.43 -26.33
CA PHE A 66 15.40 31.42 -25.42
C PHE A 66 16.74 30.86 -25.89
N LYS A 67 16.89 30.58 -27.20
CA LYS A 67 18.12 29.99 -27.78
C LYS A 67 19.35 30.87 -27.53
N PHE A 68 19.17 32.18 -27.46
CA PHE A 68 20.24 33.11 -27.15
C PHE A 68 20.68 33.00 -25.68
N LEU A 69 19.73 32.95 -24.74
CA LEU A 69 20.00 32.75 -23.31
C LEU A 69 20.73 31.41 -23.02
N VAL A 70 20.28 30.31 -23.63
CA VAL A 70 20.96 29.01 -23.47
C VAL A 70 22.37 29.01 -24.03
N ARG A 71 22.62 29.76 -25.11
CA ARG A 71 23.99 29.93 -25.64
C ARG A 71 24.86 30.68 -24.65
N LEU A 72 24.37 31.78 -24.04
CA LEU A 72 25.08 32.52 -23.00
C LEU A 72 25.44 31.65 -21.79
N LEU A 73 24.51 30.81 -21.32
CA LEU A 73 24.76 29.84 -20.25
C LEU A 73 25.89 28.84 -20.57
N ARG A 74 26.05 28.46 -21.84
CA ARG A 74 27.06 27.50 -22.29
C ARG A 74 28.40 28.15 -22.64
N THR A 75 28.46 29.47 -22.80
CA THR A 75 29.68 30.15 -23.19
C THR A 75 30.73 30.06 -22.08
N ALA A 76 31.90 29.51 -22.43
CA ALA A 76 33.05 29.42 -21.53
C ALA A 76 34.11 30.50 -21.81
N THR A 77 34.16 31.02 -23.03
CA THR A 77 35.13 32.03 -23.46
C THR A 77 34.57 33.43 -23.24
N VAL A 78 35.27 34.25 -22.44
CA VAL A 78 34.93 35.64 -22.17
C VAL A 78 36.00 36.59 -22.71
N PRO A 79 35.68 37.87 -22.97
CA PRO A 79 36.68 38.87 -23.33
C PRO A 79 37.76 39.04 -22.25
N GLU A 80 38.97 39.44 -22.65
CA GLU A 80 40.07 39.73 -21.72
C GLU A 80 39.66 40.80 -20.69
N GLY A 81 39.90 40.54 -19.41
CA GLY A 81 39.54 41.43 -18.31
C GLY A 81 38.09 41.29 -17.79
N CYS A 82 37.30 40.35 -18.32
CA CYS A 82 35.96 40.02 -17.80
C CYS A 82 35.99 38.71 -16.99
N SER A 83 35.10 38.62 -15.99
CA SER A 83 34.90 37.37 -15.24
C SER A 83 34.39 36.25 -16.15
N ASN A 84 34.88 35.03 -15.93
CA ASN A 84 34.45 33.79 -16.60
C ASN A 84 32.94 33.49 -16.43
N TYR A 85 32.27 34.19 -15.51
CA TYR A 85 30.86 34.01 -15.19
C TYR A 85 29.94 35.09 -15.78
N ILE A 86 30.46 36.13 -16.44
CA ILE A 86 29.68 37.30 -16.85
C ILE A 86 28.45 36.94 -17.73
N TYR A 87 28.63 36.06 -18.73
CA TYR A 87 27.54 35.63 -19.60
C TYR A 87 26.55 34.69 -18.90
N LYS A 88 27.04 33.84 -18.00
CA LYS A 88 26.23 32.91 -17.22
C LYS A 88 25.37 33.68 -16.21
N SER A 89 25.97 34.61 -15.48
CA SER A 89 25.30 35.50 -14.52
C SER A 89 24.19 36.29 -15.21
N LEU A 90 24.51 36.99 -16.30
CA LEU A 90 23.51 37.76 -17.06
C LEU A 90 22.35 36.87 -17.56
N SER A 91 22.66 35.71 -18.12
CA SER A 91 21.62 34.80 -18.60
C SER A 91 20.74 34.28 -17.46
N LEU A 92 21.31 33.93 -16.31
CA LEU A 92 20.57 33.42 -15.16
C LEU A 92 19.68 34.51 -14.56
N THR A 93 20.18 35.73 -14.39
CA THR A 93 19.38 36.85 -13.88
C THR A 93 18.18 37.14 -14.77
N ILE A 94 18.35 37.03 -16.10
CA ILE A 94 17.24 37.21 -17.03
C ILE A 94 16.25 36.04 -16.92
N LEU A 95 16.74 34.80 -16.88
CA LEU A 95 15.88 33.62 -16.75
C LEU A 95 15.12 33.59 -15.42
N SER A 96 15.77 33.95 -14.30
CA SER A 96 15.13 34.03 -12.98
C SER A 96 14.04 35.10 -12.95
N SER A 97 14.29 36.25 -13.58
CA SER A 97 13.31 37.34 -13.71
C SER A 97 12.04 36.91 -14.48
N PHE A 98 12.17 35.98 -15.42
CA PHE A 98 11.05 35.46 -16.21
C PHE A 98 10.52 34.11 -15.71
N SER A 99 11.06 33.59 -14.61
CA SER A 99 10.72 32.27 -14.07
C SER A 99 9.26 32.16 -13.61
N GLY A 100 8.56 33.29 -13.43
CA GLY A 100 7.13 33.33 -13.13
C GLY A 100 6.22 32.89 -14.27
N LEU A 101 6.67 33.00 -15.53
CA LEU A 101 5.87 32.70 -16.73
C LEU A 101 5.75 31.20 -16.99
N GLN A 102 4.53 30.70 -17.23
CA GLN A 102 4.29 29.29 -17.51
C GLN A 102 5.01 28.82 -18.78
N GLU A 103 5.08 29.68 -19.79
CA GLU A 103 5.77 29.43 -21.05
C GLU A 103 7.27 29.20 -20.86
N VAL A 104 7.87 29.77 -19.81
CA VAL A 104 9.30 29.58 -19.48
C VAL A 104 9.50 28.29 -18.70
N LYS A 105 8.64 28.02 -17.71
CA LYS A 105 8.72 26.83 -16.85
C LYS A 105 8.62 25.53 -17.64
N GLU A 106 7.74 25.48 -18.64
CA GLU A 106 7.48 24.27 -19.43
C GLU A 106 8.24 24.23 -20.78
N ASP A 107 9.03 25.25 -21.12
CA ASP A 107 9.76 25.27 -22.38
C ASP A 107 10.77 24.11 -22.43
N PRO A 108 10.77 23.28 -23.50
CA PRO A 108 11.73 22.18 -23.63
C PRO A 108 13.20 22.62 -23.49
N ARG A 109 13.52 23.86 -23.88
CA ARG A 109 14.86 24.43 -23.76
C ARG A 109 15.22 24.78 -22.32
N MET A 110 14.25 25.16 -21.49
CA MET A 110 14.45 25.34 -20.06
C MET A 110 14.74 24.00 -19.39
N LEU A 111 13.89 23.01 -19.68
CA LEU A 111 14.01 21.66 -19.12
C LEU A 111 15.36 21.01 -19.47
N THR A 112 15.81 21.14 -20.73
CA THR A 112 17.13 20.65 -21.16
C THR A 112 18.32 21.47 -20.62
N SER A 113 18.06 22.65 -20.04
CA SER A 113 19.08 23.49 -19.41
C SER A 113 19.20 23.27 -17.90
N VAL A 114 18.29 22.51 -17.28
CA VAL A 114 18.32 22.19 -15.85
C VAL A 114 19.69 21.64 -15.39
N PRO A 115 20.32 20.66 -16.07
CA PRO A 115 21.64 20.18 -15.68
C PRO A 115 22.71 21.29 -15.72
N LEU A 116 22.63 22.19 -16.69
CA LEU A 116 23.58 23.30 -16.82
C LEU A 116 23.41 24.31 -15.68
N ILE A 117 22.17 24.60 -15.27
CA ILE A 117 21.88 25.50 -14.14
C ILE A 117 22.44 24.91 -12.85
N ILE A 118 22.29 23.60 -12.63
CA ILE A 118 22.88 22.89 -11.49
C ILE A 118 24.40 22.93 -11.52
N ASP A 119 25.01 22.72 -12.69
CA ASP A 119 26.48 22.77 -12.82
C ASP A 119 27.03 24.15 -12.48
N VAL A 120 26.31 25.19 -12.91
CA VAL A 120 26.65 26.57 -12.56
C VAL A 120 26.49 26.82 -11.06
N LEU A 121 25.39 26.37 -10.45
CA LEU A 121 25.17 26.44 -9.01
C LEU A 121 26.33 25.80 -8.24
N VAL A 122 26.66 24.55 -8.55
CA VAL A 122 27.74 23.81 -7.88
C VAL A 122 29.10 24.47 -8.11
N SER A 123 29.35 24.99 -9.32
CA SER A 123 30.59 25.72 -9.62
C SER A 123 30.74 26.97 -8.74
N CYS A 124 29.67 27.78 -8.61
CA CYS A 124 29.70 28.98 -7.78
C CYS A 124 29.95 28.66 -6.30
N LEU A 125 29.34 27.58 -5.79
CA LEU A 125 29.49 27.16 -4.39
C LEU A 125 30.91 26.64 -4.06
N ASN A 126 31.66 26.14 -5.04
CA ASN A 126 33.03 25.66 -4.84
C ASN A 126 34.09 26.78 -4.88
N ILE A 127 33.77 27.95 -5.44
CA ILE A 127 34.73 29.03 -5.71
C ILE A 127 34.85 30.02 -4.55
N GLU A 128 33.91 30.04 -3.61
CA GLU A 128 33.99 30.86 -2.37
C GLU A 128 35.25 30.56 -1.50
N GLN A 129 36.15 29.67 -1.95
CA GLN A 129 37.40 29.29 -1.30
C GLN A 129 38.70 29.70 -2.04
N THR A 130 38.63 30.27 -3.25
CA THR A 130 39.81 30.67 -4.03
C THR A 130 39.80 32.18 -4.30
N GLN A 131 40.76 32.92 -3.74
CA GLN A 131 40.92 34.35 -4.01
C GLN A 131 41.70 34.55 -5.31
N ASP A 132 41.02 34.79 -6.43
CA ASP A 132 41.64 35.24 -7.68
C ASP A 132 41.10 36.64 -8.06
N ASP A 133 41.98 37.56 -8.46
CA ASP A 133 41.68 39.00 -8.64
C ASP A 133 40.74 39.32 -9.83
N ASN A 134 40.37 38.32 -10.66
CA ASN A 134 39.48 38.46 -11.83
C ASN A 134 38.09 37.82 -11.63
N GLU A 135 37.73 37.49 -10.40
CA GLU A 135 36.46 36.82 -10.08
C GLU A 135 35.33 37.82 -9.76
N LEU A 136 34.08 37.33 -9.79
CA LEU A 136 32.93 38.12 -9.36
C LEU A 136 33.06 38.48 -7.88
N THR A 137 32.45 39.59 -7.46
CA THR A 137 32.33 39.89 -6.03
C THR A 137 31.45 38.84 -5.32
N GLU A 138 31.65 38.66 -4.01
CA GLU A 138 30.84 37.75 -3.20
C GLU A 138 29.33 38.01 -3.34
N GLY A 139 28.93 39.28 -3.44
CA GLY A 139 27.52 39.67 -3.66
C GLY A 139 26.98 39.26 -5.03
N GLU A 140 27.80 39.32 -6.08
CA GLU A 140 27.43 38.90 -7.42
C GLU A 140 27.32 37.38 -7.53
N PHE A 141 28.19 36.63 -6.84
CA PHE A 141 28.06 35.17 -6.74
C PHE A 141 26.78 34.76 -6.01
N LYS A 142 26.45 35.40 -4.88
CA LYS A 142 25.19 35.15 -4.16
C LYS A 142 23.96 35.44 -5.04
N SER A 143 23.95 36.56 -5.76
CA SER A 143 22.86 36.89 -6.68
C SER A 143 22.73 35.87 -7.83
N MET A 144 23.84 35.34 -8.30
CA MET A 144 23.87 34.29 -9.32
C MET A 144 23.34 32.95 -8.78
N ILE A 145 23.72 32.58 -7.55
CA ILE A 145 23.19 31.41 -6.83
C ILE A 145 21.69 31.55 -6.60
N ASP A 146 21.22 32.73 -6.17
CA ASP A 146 19.78 33.01 -6.01
C ASP A 146 19.03 32.86 -7.33
N SER A 147 19.60 33.37 -8.42
CA SER A 147 19.01 33.23 -9.76
C SER A 147 18.92 31.76 -10.20
N CYS A 148 19.90 30.92 -9.85
CA CYS A 148 19.81 29.47 -10.06
C CYS A 148 18.65 28.86 -9.27
N TYR A 149 18.54 29.16 -7.97
CA TYR A 149 17.46 28.64 -7.13
C TYR A 149 16.07 29.11 -7.58
N ASP A 150 15.92 30.36 -8.02
CA ASP A 150 14.67 30.89 -8.56
C ASP A 150 14.24 30.08 -9.79
N CYS A 151 15.17 29.84 -10.71
CA CYS A 151 14.94 29.02 -11.90
C CYS A 151 14.52 27.59 -11.53
N LEU A 152 15.25 26.94 -10.62
CA LEU A 152 14.98 25.55 -10.20
C LEU A 152 13.66 25.43 -9.46
N THR A 153 13.35 26.38 -8.56
CA THR A 153 12.07 26.44 -7.84
C THR A 153 10.92 26.58 -8.82
N ALA A 154 11.04 27.47 -9.82
CA ALA A 154 10.00 27.67 -10.82
C ALA A 154 9.76 26.43 -11.69
N VAL A 155 10.82 25.73 -12.11
CA VAL A 155 10.71 24.47 -12.86
C VAL A 155 10.04 23.38 -12.00
N CYS A 156 10.40 23.29 -10.72
CA CYS A 156 9.83 22.33 -9.77
C CYS A 156 8.30 22.45 -9.59
N MET A 157 7.71 23.62 -9.90
CA MET A 157 6.27 23.84 -9.80
C MET A 157 5.45 23.21 -10.95
N THR A 158 6.10 22.58 -11.95
CA THR A 158 5.43 21.96 -13.11
C THR A 158 5.74 20.48 -13.22
N ASP A 159 4.80 19.68 -13.72
CA ASP A 159 4.97 18.22 -13.81
C ASP A 159 6.18 17.84 -14.67
N LYS A 160 6.29 18.42 -15.87
CA LYS A 160 7.43 18.22 -16.79
C LYS A 160 8.75 18.67 -16.16
N GLY A 161 8.72 19.74 -15.39
CA GLY A 161 9.89 20.27 -14.69
C GLY A 161 10.38 19.37 -13.57
N ARG A 162 9.47 18.80 -12.78
CA ARG A 162 9.82 17.79 -11.76
C ARG A 162 10.45 16.55 -12.40
N THR A 163 9.88 16.04 -13.49
CA THR A 163 10.49 14.93 -14.25
C THR A 163 11.91 15.27 -14.71
N ALA A 164 12.13 16.45 -15.29
CA ALA A 164 13.46 16.88 -15.71
C ALA A 164 14.47 17.01 -14.55
N LEU A 165 14.03 17.47 -13.38
CA LEU A 165 14.87 17.54 -12.17
C LEU A 165 15.22 16.15 -11.64
N ILE A 166 14.26 15.22 -11.62
CA ILE A 166 14.44 13.85 -11.12
C ILE A 166 15.35 13.03 -12.06
N ASP A 167 15.20 13.20 -13.38
CA ASP A 167 15.95 12.45 -14.41
C ASP A 167 17.40 12.94 -14.58
N SER A 168 17.70 14.12 -14.07
CA SER A 168 19.04 14.70 -14.09
C SER A 168 19.76 14.46 -12.76
N ARG A 169 21.05 14.82 -12.70
CA ARG A 169 21.84 14.78 -11.46
C ARG A 169 21.40 15.80 -10.39
N SER A 170 20.28 16.49 -10.58
CA SER A 170 19.87 17.65 -9.80
C SER A 170 19.58 17.29 -8.35
N VAL A 171 18.78 16.26 -8.09
CA VAL A 171 18.40 15.85 -6.72
C VAL A 171 19.65 15.52 -5.89
N SER A 172 20.56 14.72 -6.44
CA SER A 172 21.81 14.36 -5.75
C SER A 172 22.66 15.60 -5.42
N GLN A 173 22.78 16.56 -6.35
CA GLN A 173 23.53 17.80 -6.10
C GLN A 173 22.83 18.72 -5.08
N LEU A 174 21.51 18.79 -5.10
CA LEU A 174 20.74 19.53 -4.09
C LEU A 174 20.91 18.92 -2.70
N CYS A 175 20.95 17.59 -2.59
CA CYS A 175 21.30 16.91 -1.34
C CYS A 175 22.69 17.33 -0.87
N THR A 176 23.69 17.29 -1.76
CA THR A 176 25.06 17.75 -1.47
C THR A 176 25.11 19.20 -0.99
N CYS A 177 24.37 20.12 -1.63
CA CYS A 177 24.28 21.53 -1.21
C CYS A 177 23.71 21.67 0.21
N TYR A 178 22.67 20.88 0.55
CA TYR A 178 22.09 20.89 1.88
C TYR A 178 23.06 20.31 2.94
N ILE A 179 23.68 19.16 2.64
CA ILE A 179 24.61 18.44 3.53
C ILE A 179 25.84 19.29 3.87
N HIS A 180 26.40 20.00 2.90
CA HIS A 180 27.56 20.87 3.12
C HIS A 180 27.20 22.26 3.66
N ALA A 181 25.93 22.51 3.99
CA ALA A 181 25.44 23.78 4.52
C ALA A 181 25.86 25.00 3.68
N THR A 182 25.82 24.86 2.36
CA THR A 182 26.23 25.93 1.43
C THR A 182 25.24 27.11 1.45
N TYR A 183 25.62 28.25 0.86
CA TYR A 183 24.68 29.36 0.67
C TYR A 183 23.40 28.89 -0.06
N GLY A 184 22.24 29.23 0.51
CA GLY A 184 20.94 28.80 -0.01
C GLY A 184 20.56 27.34 0.27
N ASN A 185 21.25 26.63 1.16
CA ASN A 185 20.93 25.24 1.55
C ASN A 185 19.44 25.00 1.88
N GLN A 186 18.77 25.94 2.53
CA GLN A 186 17.33 25.85 2.84
C GLN A 186 16.46 25.87 1.58
N ARG A 187 16.89 26.58 0.52
CA ARG A 187 16.21 26.56 -0.79
C ARG A 187 16.41 25.22 -1.48
N ALA A 188 17.60 24.63 -1.38
CA ALA A 188 17.84 23.28 -1.87
C ALA A 188 16.93 22.25 -1.18
N LEU A 189 16.83 22.31 0.16
CA LEU A 189 15.93 21.47 0.93
C LEU A 189 14.45 21.67 0.53
N ALA A 190 14.00 22.92 0.38
CA ALA A 190 12.63 23.21 -0.03
C ALA A 190 12.29 22.61 -1.40
N ILE A 191 13.20 22.65 -2.37
CA ILE A 191 13.04 22.00 -3.67
C ILE A 191 12.96 20.48 -3.51
N ILE A 192 13.83 19.88 -2.69
CA ILE A 192 13.79 18.44 -2.40
C ILE A 192 12.43 18.06 -1.78
N GLN A 193 11.98 18.80 -0.75
CA GLN A 193 10.70 18.58 -0.07
C GLN A 193 9.50 18.69 -1.03
N GLN A 194 9.54 19.63 -1.97
CA GLN A 194 8.51 19.77 -3.00
C GLN A 194 8.51 18.59 -3.98
N LEU A 195 9.68 18.11 -4.39
CA LEU A 195 9.79 16.94 -5.27
C LEU A 195 9.25 15.70 -4.58
N ILE A 196 9.67 15.43 -3.33
CA ILE A 196 9.28 14.22 -2.62
C ILE A 196 7.82 14.22 -2.17
N SER A 197 7.23 15.39 -1.85
CA SER A 197 5.81 15.48 -1.51
C SER A 197 4.89 15.20 -2.70
N THR A 198 5.36 15.47 -3.93
CA THR A 198 4.54 15.34 -5.14
C THR A 198 4.81 14.05 -5.92
N ASN A 199 6.08 13.61 -5.99
CA ASN A 199 6.50 12.45 -6.78
C ASN A 199 6.82 11.20 -5.93
N GLY A 200 6.89 11.34 -4.60
CA GLY A 200 7.11 10.22 -3.68
C GLY A 200 8.36 9.41 -4.01
N ALA A 201 8.20 8.08 -4.07
CA ALA A 201 9.28 7.11 -4.26
C ALA A 201 10.07 7.28 -5.57
N GLU A 202 9.46 7.87 -6.61
CA GLU A 202 10.11 8.07 -7.92
C GLU A 202 11.40 8.88 -7.81
N VAL A 203 11.43 9.88 -6.93
CA VAL A 203 12.58 10.77 -6.70
C VAL A 203 13.82 9.96 -6.33
N TRP A 204 13.64 8.98 -5.44
CA TRP A 204 14.73 8.19 -4.87
C TRP A 204 15.17 7.03 -5.74
N THR A 205 14.26 6.46 -6.56
CA THR A 205 14.60 5.38 -7.50
C THR A 205 15.80 5.75 -8.39
N LYS A 206 15.87 7.00 -8.84
CA LYS A 206 16.96 7.51 -9.70
C LYS A 206 18.11 8.16 -8.92
N ASN A 207 17.94 8.42 -7.62
CA ASN A 207 18.86 9.20 -6.79
C ASN A 207 19.20 8.53 -5.45
N MET A 208 19.33 7.19 -5.45
CA MET A 208 19.56 6.40 -4.23
C MET A 208 20.80 6.82 -3.43
N LYS A 209 21.87 7.21 -4.12
CA LYS A 209 23.09 7.71 -3.47
C LYS A 209 22.83 9.00 -2.68
N GLY A 210 22.06 9.93 -3.25
CA GLY A 210 21.66 11.15 -2.57
C GLY A 210 20.82 10.88 -1.33
N LEU A 211 19.91 9.89 -1.39
CA LEU A 211 19.13 9.45 -0.23
C LEU A 211 20.03 8.93 0.89
N GLN A 212 20.99 8.05 0.57
CA GLN A 212 21.92 7.48 1.55
C GLN A 212 22.76 8.56 2.25
N GLU A 213 23.33 9.50 1.48
CA GLU A 213 24.12 10.61 2.02
C GLU A 213 23.27 11.55 2.88
N LEU A 214 22.05 11.87 2.43
CA LEU A 214 21.11 12.72 3.16
C LEU A 214 20.68 12.07 4.48
N LEU A 215 20.32 10.77 4.49
CA LEU A 215 19.96 10.06 5.71
C LEU A 215 21.13 9.97 6.69
N GLY A 216 22.36 9.75 6.19
CA GLY A 216 23.57 9.79 7.01
C GLY A 216 23.74 11.12 7.73
N TYR A 217 23.67 12.23 6.97
CA TYR A 217 23.76 13.59 7.51
C TYR A 217 22.63 13.92 8.48
N LEU A 218 21.37 13.63 8.12
CA LEU A 218 20.22 13.91 8.98
C LEU A 218 20.30 13.11 10.27
N GLY A 219 20.65 11.81 10.20
CA GLY A 219 20.79 10.96 11.39
C GLY A 219 21.85 11.50 12.35
N GLU A 220 23.05 11.82 11.85
CA GLU A 220 24.14 12.36 12.67
C GLU A 220 23.79 13.70 13.32
N ASN A 221 23.22 14.64 12.58
CA ASN A 221 22.82 15.94 13.15
C ASN A 221 21.64 15.80 14.10
N PHE A 222 20.71 14.89 13.84
CA PHE A 222 19.56 14.67 14.71
C PHE A 222 19.96 14.11 16.08
N SER A 223 20.95 13.22 16.16
CA SER A 223 21.42 12.72 17.46
C SER A 223 22.20 13.77 18.25
N HIS A 224 23.03 14.60 17.59
CA HIS A 224 23.97 15.52 18.25
C HIS A 224 23.47 16.97 18.43
N SER A 225 22.38 17.36 17.77
CA SER A 225 21.83 18.72 17.85
C SER A 225 21.14 19.01 19.19
N LYS A 226 20.88 20.30 19.44
CA LYS A 226 20.10 20.75 20.61
C LYS A 226 18.61 20.42 20.41
N GLU A 227 17.88 20.30 21.52
CA GLU A 227 16.47 19.89 21.52
C GLU A 227 15.57 20.67 20.53
N LEU A 228 15.70 22.00 20.46
CA LEU A 228 14.89 22.81 19.53
C LEU A 228 15.17 22.53 18.04
N GLU A 229 16.43 22.26 17.68
CA GLU A 229 16.84 21.95 16.31
C GLU A 229 16.42 20.52 15.91
N LYS A 230 16.38 19.60 16.88
CA LYS A 230 15.93 18.22 16.66
C LYS A 230 14.51 18.16 16.07
N PHE A 231 13.60 19.05 16.48
CA PHE A 231 12.24 19.09 15.92
C PHE A 231 12.21 19.45 14.43
N HIS A 232 13.09 20.36 13.98
CA HIS A 232 13.23 20.66 12.55
C HIS A 232 13.70 19.43 11.77
N PHE A 233 14.67 18.69 12.32
CA PHE A 233 15.11 17.43 11.73
C PHE A 233 14.02 16.35 11.77
N CYS A 234 13.14 16.33 12.78
CA CYS A 234 11.97 15.43 12.78
C CYS A 234 11.09 15.66 11.56
N ASP A 235 10.74 16.91 11.28
CA ASP A 235 9.87 17.25 10.15
C ASP A 235 10.53 16.86 8.80
N ILE A 236 11.83 17.09 8.66
CA ILE A 236 12.58 16.69 7.46
C ILE A 236 12.62 15.18 7.31
N LEU A 237 13.00 14.46 8.37
CA LEU A 237 13.06 12.99 8.37
C LEU A 237 11.69 12.38 8.07
N ALA A 238 10.61 12.91 8.67
CA ALA A 238 9.25 12.46 8.40
C ALA A 238 8.90 12.66 6.91
N SER A 239 9.25 13.81 6.33
CA SER A 239 9.04 14.08 4.91
C SER A 239 9.83 13.13 4.00
N VAL A 240 11.09 12.83 4.35
CA VAL A 240 11.92 11.87 3.62
C VAL A 240 11.34 10.46 3.70
N PHE A 241 11.07 9.93 4.90
CA PHE A 241 10.54 8.56 5.02
C PHE A 241 9.13 8.40 4.44
N THR A 242 8.28 9.44 4.46
CA THR A 242 6.96 9.38 3.80
C THR A 242 7.08 9.17 2.30
N SER A 243 8.20 9.61 1.72
CA SER A 243 8.45 9.53 0.28
C SER A 243 9.24 8.30 -0.16
N VAL A 244 9.69 7.44 0.76
CA VAL A 244 10.50 6.26 0.46
C VAL A 244 9.62 5.02 0.51
N SER A 245 9.78 4.11 -0.45
CA SER A 245 9.18 2.77 -0.37
C SER A 245 10.08 1.81 0.41
N LYS A 246 9.51 0.79 1.07
CA LYS A 246 10.25 -0.18 1.91
C LYS A 246 11.47 -0.78 1.21
N ASP A 247 11.34 -1.12 -0.07
CA ASP A 247 12.40 -1.73 -0.88
C ASP A 247 13.56 -0.77 -1.21
N GLN A 248 13.34 0.54 -1.08
CA GLN A 248 14.35 1.56 -1.34
C GLN A 248 15.18 1.92 -0.12
N ILE A 249 14.76 1.48 1.07
CA ILE A 249 15.50 1.76 2.29
C ILE A 249 16.86 1.05 2.21
N PRO A 250 17.98 1.75 2.38
CA PRO A 250 19.30 1.16 2.28
C PRO A 250 19.50 -0.03 3.22
N ALA A 251 19.60 -1.23 2.67
CA ALA A 251 19.95 -2.44 3.42
C ALA A 251 21.43 -2.40 3.83
N GLY A 252 21.72 -2.64 5.11
CA GLY A 252 23.07 -2.58 5.66
C GLY A 252 23.08 -2.06 7.10
N ASN A 253 24.28 -1.82 7.62
CA ASN A 253 24.51 -1.25 8.96
C ASN A 253 25.04 0.19 8.80
N PHE A 254 24.11 1.13 8.65
CA PHE A 254 24.42 2.55 8.49
C PHE A 254 24.33 3.29 9.83
N SER A 255 25.14 4.33 10.03
CA SER A 255 25.16 5.11 11.27
C SER A 255 23.79 5.70 11.62
N TRP A 256 23.03 6.17 10.62
CA TRP A 256 21.71 6.75 10.82
C TRP A 256 20.71 5.77 11.46
N GLN A 257 20.87 4.46 11.24
CA GLN A 257 19.99 3.43 11.83
C GLN A 257 20.13 3.35 13.36
N LYS A 258 21.23 3.85 13.92
CA LYS A 258 21.43 3.98 15.37
C LYS A 258 21.17 5.40 15.85
N ASN A 259 21.57 6.39 15.06
CA ASN A 259 21.44 7.80 15.44
C ASN A 259 19.98 8.27 15.48
N ILE A 260 19.13 7.81 14.53
CA ILE A 260 17.72 8.21 14.48
C ILE A 260 16.94 7.68 15.70
N PRO A 261 16.98 6.37 16.04
CA PRO A 261 16.35 5.89 17.27
C PRO A 261 16.84 6.63 18.51
N GLN A 262 18.14 6.90 18.61
CA GLN A 262 18.70 7.64 19.74
C GLN A 262 18.15 9.06 19.83
N GLY A 263 18.07 9.79 18.71
CA GLY A 263 17.49 11.13 18.69
C GLY A 263 16.01 11.14 19.07
N ILE A 264 15.23 10.13 18.64
CA ILE A 264 13.84 9.94 19.04
C ILE A 264 13.75 9.68 20.56
N MET A 265 14.62 8.80 21.08
CA MET A 265 14.68 8.48 22.50
C MET A 265 14.98 9.72 23.36
N ASP A 266 15.86 10.60 22.91
CA ASP A 266 16.19 11.84 23.62
C ASP A 266 14.96 12.78 23.70
N LEU A 267 14.19 12.89 22.61
CA LEU A 267 13.00 13.75 22.54
C LEU A 267 11.81 13.17 23.33
N ILE A 268 11.52 11.88 23.19
CA ILE A 268 10.39 11.25 23.88
C ILE A 268 10.55 11.33 25.40
N LYS A 269 11.79 11.32 25.90
CA LYS A 269 12.09 11.43 27.33
C LYS A 269 12.03 12.87 27.85
N SER A 270 11.94 13.87 26.97
CA SER A 270 11.85 15.27 27.36
C SER A 270 10.39 15.72 27.56
N ARG A 271 10.21 16.94 28.04
CA ARG A 271 8.87 17.53 28.22
C ARG A 271 8.44 18.21 26.93
N LEU A 272 7.52 17.57 26.20
CA LEU A 272 7.08 18.02 24.89
C LEU A 272 5.80 18.89 24.94
N GLU A 273 5.85 20.04 24.29
CA GLU A 273 4.67 20.85 23.96
C GLU A 273 3.82 20.21 22.84
N GLN A 274 2.60 20.70 22.59
CA GLN A 274 1.68 20.07 21.64
C GLN A 274 2.25 19.96 20.22
N LYS A 275 2.81 21.05 19.68
CA LYS A 275 3.41 21.05 18.33
C LYS A 275 4.66 20.16 18.26
N GLN A 276 5.42 20.09 19.34
CA GLN A 276 6.60 19.22 19.43
C GLN A 276 6.21 17.74 19.46
N ARG A 277 5.13 17.38 20.19
CA ARG A 277 4.58 16.01 20.18
C ARG A 277 4.15 15.60 18.78
N GLU A 278 3.52 16.50 18.04
CA GLU A 278 3.13 16.25 16.65
C GLU A 278 4.35 15.90 15.78
N SER A 279 5.38 16.76 15.72
CA SER A 279 6.58 16.48 14.92
C SER A 279 7.24 15.14 15.27
N VAL A 280 7.33 14.81 16.56
CA VAL A 280 7.93 13.56 17.04
C VAL A 280 7.08 12.35 16.67
N LEU A 281 5.76 12.40 16.92
CA LEU A 281 4.86 11.28 16.63
C LEU A 281 4.68 11.05 15.13
N MET A 282 4.69 12.11 14.31
CA MET A 282 4.68 11.98 12.85
C MET A 282 5.92 11.22 12.36
N LEU A 283 7.11 11.60 12.85
CA LEU A 283 8.34 10.88 12.52
C LEU A 283 8.28 9.39 12.94
N ILE A 284 7.85 9.11 14.18
CA ILE A 284 7.74 7.75 14.71
C ILE A 284 6.76 6.91 13.87
N SER A 285 5.60 7.48 13.54
CA SER A 285 4.57 6.77 12.78
C SER A 285 5.10 6.31 11.44
N VAL A 286 5.75 7.21 10.70
CA VAL A 286 6.31 6.93 9.37
C VAL A 286 7.52 6.00 9.45
N ILE A 287 8.35 6.11 10.49
CA ILE A 287 9.46 5.17 10.72
C ILE A 287 8.93 3.76 10.99
N VAL A 288 7.96 3.62 11.88
CA VAL A 288 7.39 2.31 12.22
C VAL A 288 6.68 1.68 11.03
N GLU A 289 5.97 2.48 10.23
CA GLU A 289 5.32 2.01 9.01
C GLU A 289 6.33 1.44 7.99
N ASN A 290 7.49 2.07 7.85
CA ASN A 290 8.51 1.73 6.86
C ASN A 290 9.53 0.68 7.34
N LEU A 291 9.99 0.79 8.59
CA LEU A 291 11.10 0.02 9.17
C LEU A 291 10.64 -0.99 10.23
N GLY A 292 9.38 -0.97 10.63
CA GLY A 292 8.82 -1.81 11.68
C GLY A 292 9.07 -1.28 13.10
N PRO A 293 8.27 -1.70 14.10
CA PRO A 293 8.47 -1.37 15.51
C PRO A 293 9.85 -1.75 16.06
N GLU A 294 10.46 -2.80 15.51
CA GLU A 294 11.78 -3.32 15.88
C GLU A 294 12.87 -2.25 15.77
N PHE A 295 12.69 -1.27 14.89
CA PHE A 295 13.63 -0.16 14.73
C PHE A 295 13.77 0.69 16.00
N LEU A 296 12.72 0.75 16.83
CA LEU A 296 12.67 1.46 18.11
C LEU A 296 12.82 0.53 19.33
N LEU A 297 13.37 -0.68 19.12
CA LEU A 297 13.58 -1.69 20.15
C LEU A 297 15.06 -2.12 20.19
N PRO A 298 15.48 -2.91 21.21
CA PRO A 298 16.79 -3.53 21.20
C PRO A 298 17.00 -4.39 19.94
N PRO A 299 18.20 -4.37 19.33
CA PRO A 299 19.45 -3.79 19.82
C PRO A 299 19.68 -2.31 19.46
N ASN A 300 18.78 -1.66 18.71
CA ASN A 300 18.97 -0.27 18.28
C ASN A 300 18.82 0.71 19.45
N LEU A 301 17.93 0.39 20.40
CA LEU A 301 17.75 1.10 21.66
C LEU A 301 18.10 0.22 22.87
N PRO A 302 18.46 0.81 24.02
CA PRO A 302 18.88 0.05 25.20
C PRO A 302 17.74 -0.71 25.88
N ASP A 303 16.51 -0.21 25.80
CA ASP A 303 15.32 -0.85 26.34
C ASP A 303 14.07 -0.50 25.50
N ALA A 304 12.95 -1.19 25.77
CA ALA A 304 11.67 -0.99 25.09
C ALA A 304 10.92 0.28 25.53
N LYS A 305 11.38 0.98 26.56
CA LYS A 305 10.60 2.09 27.19
C LYS A 305 10.28 3.24 26.22
N PRO A 306 11.19 3.68 25.33
CA PRO A 306 10.88 4.76 24.39
C PRO A 306 9.73 4.40 23.46
N PHE A 307 9.68 3.16 22.98
CA PHE A 307 8.57 2.66 22.17
C PHE A 307 7.25 2.65 22.96
N LEU A 308 7.24 2.10 24.18
CA LEU A 308 6.05 2.09 25.04
C LEU A 308 5.54 3.51 25.32
N LEU A 309 6.45 4.45 25.59
CA LEU A 309 6.09 5.86 25.83
C LEU A 309 5.56 6.53 24.56
N ALA A 310 6.09 6.20 23.38
CA ALA A 310 5.57 6.66 22.09
C ALA A 310 4.11 6.25 21.88
N ILE A 311 3.78 4.97 22.12
CA ILE A 311 2.42 4.46 21.97
C ILE A 311 1.47 5.13 22.97
N ASN A 312 1.91 5.31 24.22
CA ASN A 312 1.13 6.02 25.22
C ASN A 312 0.85 7.47 24.83
N LEU A 313 1.88 8.20 24.37
CA LEU A 313 1.72 9.58 23.90
C LEU A 313 0.81 9.67 22.68
N ASN A 314 0.96 8.75 21.73
CA ASN A 314 0.10 8.66 20.55
C ASN A 314 -1.37 8.48 20.93
N SER A 315 -1.63 7.53 21.83
CA SER A 315 -2.97 7.21 22.35
C SER A 315 -3.60 8.40 23.07
N VAL A 316 -2.81 9.13 23.87
CA VAL A 316 -3.26 10.37 24.53
C VAL A 316 -3.64 11.44 23.49
N GLU A 317 -2.84 11.65 22.44
CA GLU A 317 -3.17 12.63 21.41
C GLU A 317 -4.44 12.26 20.62
N VAL A 318 -4.62 10.98 20.27
CA VAL A 318 -5.86 10.49 19.65
C VAL A 318 -7.06 10.77 20.56
N GLY A 319 -6.94 10.43 21.85
CA GLY A 319 -7.95 10.68 22.88
C GLY A 319 -8.20 12.16 23.17
N MET A 320 -7.29 13.07 22.79
CA MET A 320 -7.49 14.52 22.90
C MET A 320 -8.14 15.12 21.64
N ILE A 321 -7.81 14.60 20.46
CA ILE A 321 -8.31 15.13 19.19
C ILE A 321 -9.76 14.69 18.95
N ILE A 322 -10.04 13.39 19.09
CA ILE A 322 -11.31 12.79 18.65
C ILE A 322 -12.49 13.17 19.54
N PRO A 323 -12.50 12.87 20.85
CA PRO A 323 -13.71 12.98 21.67
C PRO A 323 -14.12 14.42 22.00
N PHE A 324 -13.19 15.37 21.90
CA PHE A 324 -13.38 16.74 22.38
C PHE A 324 -13.53 17.78 21.28
N SER A 325 -13.42 17.39 20.00
CA SER A 325 -13.40 18.34 18.88
C SER A 325 -14.60 18.16 17.95
N PRO A 326 -15.20 19.25 17.42
CA PRO A 326 -16.19 19.17 16.36
C PRO A 326 -15.64 18.47 15.10
N LEU A 327 -16.50 17.76 14.35
CA LEU A 327 -16.10 17.00 13.14
C LEU A 327 -15.24 17.81 12.16
N GLY A 328 -15.52 19.10 11.98
CA GLY A 328 -14.72 19.97 11.12
C GLY A 328 -13.25 20.09 11.57
N GLN A 329 -13.03 20.25 12.87
CA GLN A 329 -11.68 20.35 13.45
C GLN A 329 -10.95 19.01 13.44
N VAL A 330 -11.68 17.90 13.62
CA VAL A 330 -11.09 16.55 13.49
C VAL A 330 -10.62 16.32 12.05
N ARG A 331 -11.41 16.74 11.05
CA ARG A 331 -11.07 16.60 9.62
C ARG A 331 -9.86 17.43 9.21
N GLU A 332 -9.67 18.62 9.79
CA GLU A 332 -8.46 19.42 9.60
C GLU A 332 -7.19 18.68 10.04
N LYS A 333 -7.31 17.73 10.99
CA LYS A 333 -6.23 16.88 11.49
C LYS A 333 -6.20 15.47 10.88
N SER A 334 -6.88 15.25 9.75
CA SER A 334 -6.98 13.94 9.10
C SER A 334 -5.62 13.30 8.79
N ASN A 335 -4.66 14.07 8.26
CA ASN A 335 -3.30 13.58 7.97
C ASN A 335 -2.57 13.12 9.24
N GLN A 336 -2.68 13.90 10.32
CA GLN A 336 -2.09 13.60 11.62
C GLN A 336 -2.70 12.33 12.22
N LEU A 337 -4.04 12.24 12.23
CA LEU A 337 -4.75 11.06 12.74
C LEU A 337 -4.44 9.80 11.93
N SER A 338 -4.32 9.91 10.61
CA SER A 338 -3.97 8.77 9.74
C SER A 338 -2.59 8.21 10.08
N ALA A 339 -1.61 9.08 10.34
CA ALA A 339 -0.28 8.64 10.80
C ALA A 339 -0.37 7.97 12.19
N TYR A 340 -1.15 8.55 13.11
CA TYR A 340 -1.31 8.00 14.45
C TYR A 340 -1.99 6.62 14.44
N PHE A 341 -3.02 6.44 13.62
CA PHE A 341 -3.65 5.15 13.41
C PHE A 341 -2.69 4.15 12.76
N SER A 342 -1.88 4.57 11.77
CA SER A 342 -0.83 3.72 11.19
C SER A 342 0.14 3.20 12.26
N LEU A 343 0.57 4.06 13.20
CA LEU A 343 1.41 3.64 14.32
C LEU A 343 0.74 2.58 15.20
N ILE A 344 -0.53 2.77 15.52
CA ILE A 344 -1.31 1.81 16.32
C ILE A 344 -1.48 0.48 15.55
N GLU A 345 -1.84 0.53 14.26
CA GLU A 345 -2.01 -0.65 13.42
C GLU A 345 -0.74 -1.49 13.35
N ASN A 346 0.41 -0.86 13.11
CA ASN A 346 1.71 -1.55 13.06
C ASN A 346 2.10 -2.10 14.43
N THR A 347 1.70 -1.44 15.52
CA THR A 347 1.91 -1.95 16.88
C THR A 347 1.08 -3.21 17.14
N ILE A 348 -0.21 -3.21 16.77
CA ILE A 348 -1.08 -4.38 16.90
C ILE A 348 -0.50 -5.56 16.12
N LYS A 349 -0.15 -5.35 14.84
CA LYS A 349 0.45 -6.39 13.98
C LYS A 349 1.72 -6.97 14.59
N PHE A 350 2.59 -6.13 15.13
CA PHE A 350 3.83 -6.56 15.77
C PHE A 350 3.62 -7.39 17.03
N LEU A 351 2.62 -7.04 17.86
CA LEU A 351 2.29 -7.80 19.06
C LEU A 351 1.81 -9.23 18.75
N VAL A 352 1.20 -9.45 17.59
CA VAL A 352 0.65 -10.76 17.19
C VAL A 352 1.59 -11.57 16.29
N SER A 353 2.41 -10.92 15.46
CA SER A 353 3.18 -11.59 14.38
C SER A 353 4.48 -12.26 14.84
N SER A 354 4.86 -12.19 16.11
CA SER A 354 6.15 -12.69 16.59
C SER A 354 6.07 -14.17 16.99
N GLU A 355 6.76 -15.06 16.26
CA GLU A 355 6.85 -16.49 16.58
C GLU A 355 7.40 -16.74 18.00
N ASP A 356 8.36 -15.90 18.44
CA ASP A 356 8.96 -15.91 19.79
C ASP A 356 8.17 -15.06 20.81
N GLY A 357 7.05 -14.47 20.40
CA GLY A 357 6.31 -13.44 21.14
C GLY A 357 7.03 -12.08 21.14
N PRO A 358 6.32 -11.00 21.52
CA PRO A 358 6.90 -9.67 21.51
C PRO A 358 7.97 -9.53 22.61
N PRO A 359 9.02 -8.71 22.41
CA PRO A 359 10.12 -8.55 23.36
C PRO A 359 9.72 -7.65 24.56
N PHE A 360 8.56 -7.92 25.15
CA PHE A 360 7.96 -7.17 26.24
C PHE A 360 7.67 -8.09 27.41
N ASP A 361 7.85 -7.57 28.62
CA ASP A 361 7.44 -8.28 29.82
C ASP A 361 5.91 -8.37 29.90
N PRO A 362 5.32 -9.37 30.58
CA PRO A 362 3.87 -9.53 30.66
C PRO A 362 3.12 -8.28 31.15
N SER A 363 3.71 -7.51 32.08
CA SER A 363 3.13 -6.26 32.57
C SER A 363 3.07 -5.17 31.50
N GLN A 364 4.06 -5.11 30.60
CA GLN A 364 4.11 -4.18 29.49
C GLN A 364 3.09 -4.54 28.42
N ILE A 365 2.91 -5.85 28.15
CA ILE A 365 1.87 -6.33 27.23
C ILE A 365 0.48 -5.95 27.74
N ILE A 366 0.20 -6.19 29.03
CA ILE A 366 -1.08 -5.80 29.64
C ILE A 366 -1.29 -4.28 29.56
N GLN A 367 -0.24 -3.49 29.80
CA GLN A 367 -0.32 -2.04 29.70
C GLN A 367 -0.62 -1.57 28.26
N LEU A 368 0.10 -2.11 27.27
CA LEU A 368 -0.13 -1.80 25.86
C LEU A 368 -1.56 -2.18 25.46
N TYR A 369 -1.98 -3.41 25.76
CA TYR A 369 -3.31 -3.88 25.47
C TYR A 369 -4.40 -2.95 26.05
N SER A 370 -4.24 -2.52 27.31
CA SER A 370 -5.16 -1.59 27.96
C SER A 370 -5.24 -0.24 27.25
N ILE A 371 -4.10 0.32 26.84
CA ILE A 371 -4.01 1.64 26.19
C ILE A 371 -4.54 1.60 24.76
N LEU A 372 -4.23 0.53 24.03
CA LEU A 372 -4.77 0.28 22.69
C LEU A 372 -6.28 0.12 22.74
N THR A 373 -6.80 -0.67 23.68
CA THR A 373 -8.25 -0.86 23.87
C THR A 373 -8.98 0.47 24.11
N GLU A 374 -8.46 1.32 25.00
CA GLU A 374 -9.08 2.63 25.27
C GLU A 374 -9.04 3.55 24.05
N THR A 375 -7.95 3.49 23.27
CA THR A 375 -7.82 4.29 22.04
C THR A 375 -8.78 3.81 20.96
N LEU A 376 -8.90 2.50 20.76
CA LEU A 376 -9.87 1.91 19.84
C LEU A 376 -11.29 2.24 20.24
N LYS A 377 -11.60 2.22 21.54
CA LYS A 377 -12.90 2.66 22.06
C LYS A 377 -13.23 4.10 21.67
N CYS A 378 -12.27 5.02 21.79
CA CYS A 378 -12.44 6.41 21.35
C CYS A 378 -12.77 6.49 19.84
N VAL A 379 -12.07 5.71 19.02
CA VAL A 379 -12.30 5.67 17.56
C VAL A 379 -13.68 5.07 17.22
N ILE A 380 -14.09 3.99 17.89
CA ILE A 380 -15.40 3.36 17.68
C ILE A 380 -16.53 4.33 18.06
N LEU A 381 -16.44 4.97 19.22
CA LEU A 381 -17.45 5.95 19.66
C LEU A 381 -17.57 7.13 18.67
N PHE A 382 -16.46 7.59 18.12
CA PHE A 382 -16.45 8.61 17.08
C PHE A 382 -17.13 8.15 15.79
N LEU A 383 -16.85 6.93 15.34
CA LEU A 383 -17.54 6.35 14.19
C LEU A 383 -19.05 6.22 14.43
N GLN A 384 -19.47 5.83 15.64
CA GLN A 384 -20.88 5.78 16.02
C GLN A 384 -21.52 7.18 16.03
N GLU A 385 -20.81 8.22 16.45
CA GLU A 385 -21.29 9.61 16.40
C GLU A 385 -21.42 10.13 14.96
N ILE A 386 -20.45 9.83 14.09
CA ILE A 386 -20.54 10.12 12.66
C ILE A 386 -21.77 9.44 12.05
N THR A 387 -22.00 8.18 12.41
CA THR A 387 -23.15 7.40 11.92
C THR A 387 -24.48 8.05 12.31
N LYS A 388 -24.58 8.61 13.51
CA LYS A 388 -25.79 9.29 14.00
C LYS A 388 -25.99 10.68 13.38
N SER A 389 -24.90 11.38 13.07
CA SER A 389 -24.93 12.79 12.65
C SER A 389 -24.99 12.99 11.13
N LEU A 390 -24.44 12.06 10.33
CA LEU A 390 -24.43 12.16 8.87
C LEU A 390 -25.63 11.45 8.24
N GLN A 391 -26.26 12.11 7.27
CA GLN A 391 -27.31 11.49 6.43
C GLN A 391 -26.73 10.54 5.37
N SER A 392 -25.45 10.71 4.99
CA SER A 392 -24.76 9.88 3.99
C SER A 392 -23.29 9.69 4.31
N ILE A 393 -22.82 8.44 4.27
CA ILE A 393 -21.43 8.07 4.48
C ILE A 393 -20.66 8.16 3.16
N GLN A 394 -19.69 9.07 3.06
CA GLN A 394 -18.85 9.22 1.87
C GLN A 394 -17.66 8.26 1.93
N ALA A 395 -17.61 7.30 1.02
CA ALA A 395 -16.54 6.30 0.97
C ALA A 395 -15.17 6.89 0.61
N THR A 396 -15.12 8.11 0.04
CA THR A 396 -13.88 8.83 -0.31
C THR A 396 -13.25 9.60 0.86
N ASP A 397 -13.89 9.63 2.03
CA ASP A 397 -13.35 10.32 3.22
C ASP A 397 -12.17 9.51 3.78
N THR A 398 -10.96 10.04 3.63
CA THR A 398 -9.69 9.41 4.00
C THR A 398 -9.55 9.18 5.51
N LEU A 399 -10.11 10.08 6.33
CA LEU A 399 -10.14 9.91 7.79
C LEU A 399 -11.03 8.73 8.16
N LEU A 400 -12.20 8.62 7.54
CA LEU A 400 -13.13 7.53 7.79
C LEU A 400 -12.54 6.18 7.37
N GLN A 401 -11.85 6.14 6.21
CA GLN A 401 -11.10 4.97 5.77
C GLN A 401 -10.04 4.55 6.79
N ALA A 402 -9.27 5.49 7.33
CA ALA A 402 -8.23 5.21 8.32
C ALA A 402 -8.82 4.69 9.65
N CYS A 403 -9.93 5.27 10.13
CA CYS A 403 -10.63 4.78 11.32
C CYS A 403 -11.17 3.35 11.12
N ILE A 404 -11.84 3.09 9.99
CA ILE A 404 -12.43 1.78 9.69
C ILE A 404 -11.33 0.72 9.51
N ARG A 405 -10.22 1.07 8.86
CA ARG A 405 -9.06 0.20 8.71
C ARG A 405 -8.48 -0.19 10.07
N LEU A 406 -8.29 0.78 10.96
CA LEU A 406 -7.80 0.53 12.32
C LEU A 406 -8.75 -0.40 13.10
N VAL A 407 -10.06 -0.17 13.01
CA VAL A 407 -11.06 -1.06 13.63
C VAL A 407 -11.01 -2.46 13.03
N GLY A 408 -10.87 -2.60 11.71
CA GLY A 408 -10.71 -3.89 11.05
C GLY A 408 -9.45 -4.65 11.52
N VAL A 409 -8.32 -3.95 11.63
CA VAL A 409 -7.07 -4.52 12.18
C VAL A 409 -7.26 -4.99 13.62
N TRP A 410 -8.02 -4.25 14.45
CA TRP A 410 -8.33 -4.70 15.81
C TRP A 410 -9.24 -5.93 15.82
N MET A 411 -10.35 -5.90 15.08
CA MET A 411 -11.33 -7.00 15.02
C MET A 411 -10.73 -8.32 14.54
N LYS A 412 -9.75 -8.24 13.64
CA LYS A 412 -9.03 -9.41 13.15
C LYS A 412 -8.29 -10.14 14.28
N GLU A 413 -7.70 -9.39 15.20
CA GLU A 413 -6.76 -9.92 16.19
C GLU A 413 -7.39 -10.12 17.58
N ASP A 414 -8.45 -9.38 17.92
CA ASP A 414 -9.15 -9.48 19.21
C ASP A 414 -10.67 -9.61 19.03
N SER A 415 -11.24 -10.64 19.65
CA SER A 415 -12.68 -10.94 19.63
C SER A 415 -13.41 -10.67 20.94
N GLU A 416 -12.72 -10.30 22.02
CA GLU A 416 -13.30 -10.18 23.35
C GLU A 416 -13.51 -8.71 23.75
N ALA A 417 -12.50 -7.87 23.55
CA ALA A 417 -12.57 -6.46 23.91
C ALA A 417 -13.47 -5.67 22.95
N LEU A 418 -14.26 -4.76 23.53
CA LEU A 418 -15.15 -3.84 22.80
C LEU A 418 -16.21 -4.57 21.96
N CYS A 419 -16.49 -5.83 22.30
CA CYS A 419 -17.38 -6.69 21.53
C CYS A 419 -18.75 -6.03 21.32
N ASP A 420 -19.41 -5.53 22.37
CA ASP A 420 -20.72 -4.87 22.24
C ASP A 420 -20.64 -3.59 21.39
N GLU A 421 -19.60 -2.76 21.56
CA GLU A 421 -19.41 -1.56 20.77
C GLU A 421 -19.16 -1.85 19.28
N ILE A 422 -18.43 -2.93 18.96
CA ILE A 422 -18.20 -3.42 17.60
C ILE A 422 -19.50 -3.93 16.99
N HIS A 423 -20.28 -4.72 17.74
CA HIS A 423 -21.60 -5.18 17.30
C HIS A 423 -22.47 -3.98 16.90
N ASP A 424 -22.57 -2.94 17.73
CA ASP A 424 -23.33 -1.73 17.38
C ASP A 424 -22.82 -1.01 16.11
N LEU A 425 -21.56 -1.22 15.73
CA LEU A 425 -20.91 -0.59 14.59
C LEU A 425 -21.08 -1.37 13.26
N VAL A 426 -21.32 -2.69 13.31
CA VAL A 426 -21.43 -3.58 12.13
C VAL A 426 -22.31 -3.01 11.01
N PRO A 427 -23.53 -2.47 11.27
CA PRO A 427 -24.39 -1.96 10.20
C PRO A 427 -23.75 -0.82 9.41
N MET A 428 -22.99 0.04 10.10
CA MET A 428 -22.25 1.13 9.46
C MET A 428 -21.10 0.58 8.62
N LEU A 429 -20.31 -0.34 9.15
CA LEU A 429 -19.16 -0.92 8.46
C LEU A 429 -19.57 -1.61 7.16
N LEU A 430 -20.70 -2.32 7.18
CA LEU A 430 -21.27 -2.95 5.98
C LEU A 430 -21.80 -1.93 4.97
N THR A 431 -22.48 -0.87 5.44
CA THR A 431 -22.93 0.23 4.57
C THR A 431 -21.76 0.93 3.92
N PHE A 432 -20.69 1.21 4.67
CA PHE A 432 -19.46 1.78 4.16
C PHE A 432 -18.81 0.87 3.11
N SER A 433 -18.71 -0.43 3.38
CA SER A 433 -18.14 -1.43 2.47
C SER A 433 -18.90 -1.49 1.14
N LYS A 434 -20.25 -1.49 1.20
CA LYS A 434 -21.12 -1.43 0.02
C LYS A 434 -20.86 -0.15 -0.78
N ASN A 435 -20.81 1.00 -0.14
CA ASN A 435 -20.56 2.29 -0.80
C ASN A 435 -19.17 2.35 -1.44
N LEU A 436 -18.14 1.85 -0.75
CA LEU A 436 -16.76 1.85 -1.24
C LEU A 436 -16.63 1.00 -2.51
N LEU A 437 -17.21 -0.20 -2.51
CA LEU A 437 -17.24 -1.09 -3.67
C LEU A 437 -17.96 -0.45 -4.86
N CYS A 438 -19.10 0.22 -4.65
CA CYS A 438 -19.82 0.95 -5.70
C CYS A 438 -19.00 2.12 -6.28
N THR A 439 -18.20 2.82 -5.46
CA THR A 439 -17.36 3.94 -5.95
C THR A 439 -16.11 3.49 -6.67
N ALA A 440 -15.61 2.28 -6.39
CA ALA A 440 -14.37 1.75 -6.92
C ALA A 440 -14.51 1.12 -8.33
N GLU A 441 -15.69 1.23 -8.95
CA GLU A 441 -16.01 0.72 -10.29
C GLU A 441 -15.16 1.33 -11.43
N VAL A 442 -14.27 2.28 -11.14
CA VAL A 442 -13.56 3.04 -12.19
C VAL A 442 -12.44 2.21 -12.83
N GLU A 443 -11.52 1.53 -12.11
CA GLU A 443 -10.42 0.79 -12.81
C GLU A 443 -9.88 -0.49 -12.11
N ASN A 444 -9.87 -0.63 -10.77
CA ASN A 444 -9.41 -1.87 -10.07
C ASN A 444 -9.75 -1.86 -8.55
N PRO A 445 -10.90 -2.41 -8.11
CA PRO A 445 -11.32 -2.34 -6.69
C PRO A 445 -10.46 -3.19 -5.75
N VAL A 446 -9.89 -4.30 -6.21
CA VAL A 446 -9.04 -5.18 -5.37
C VAL A 446 -7.78 -4.45 -4.93
N VAL A 447 -7.15 -3.68 -5.81
CA VAL A 447 -5.94 -2.91 -5.46
C VAL A 447 -6.32 -1.61 -4.75
N SER A 448 -7.39 -0.94 -5.22
CA SER A 448 -7.79 0.36 -4.68
C SER A 448 -8.44 0.29 -3.29
N CYS A 449 -9.10 -0.81 -2.95
CA CYS A 449 -9.88 -0.94 -1.71
C CYS A 449 -9.29 -1.95 -0.72
N SER A 450 -8.28 -2.75 -1.10
CA SER A 450 -7.65 -3.74 -0.21
C SER A 450 -7.17 -3.15 1.10
N GLY A 451 -6.62 -1.94 1.06
CA GLY A 451 -6.10 -1.26 2.24
C GLY A 451 -7.13 -1.09 3.36
N VAL A 452 -8.42 -1.02 3.05
CA VAL A 452 -9.50 -0.88 4.06
C VAL A 452 -10.33 -2.16 4.17
N LEU A 453 -10.71 -2.76 3.03
CA LEU A 453 -11.62 -3.90 3.00
C LEU A 453 -10.96 -5.21 3.47
N SER A 454 -9.67 -5.43 3.21
CA SER A 454 -8.99 -6.66 3.64
C SER A 454 -9.01 -6.81 5.17
N PRO A 455 -8.46 -5.87 5.97
CA PRO A 455 -8.49 -6.01 7.42
C PRO A 455 -9.92 -6.02 7.98
N LEU A 456 -10.85 -5.29 7.34
CA LEU A 456 -12.25 -5.30 7.77
C LEU A 456 -12.93 -6.65 7.57
N PHE A 457 -12.76 -7.29 6.39
CA PHE A 457 -13.34 -8.59 6.12
C PHE A 457 -12.65 -9.71 6.89
N GLU A 458 -11.34 -9.62 7.12
CA GLU A 458 -10.62 -10.48 8.08
C GLU A 458 -11.22 -10.35 9.49
N GLY A 459 -11.53 -9.14 9.94
CA GLY A 459 -12.25 -8.89 11.18
C GLY A 459 -13.68 -9.47 11.20
N PHE A 460 -14.39 -9.46 10.07
CA PHE A 460 -15.70 -10.13 9.99
C PHE A 460 -15.60 -11.65 10.03
N CYS A 461 -14.51 -12.27 9.54
CA CYS A 461 -14.28 -13.70 9.75
C CYS A 461 -14.19 -14.03 11.25
N GLN A 462 -13.43 -13.23 12.00
CA GLN A 462 -13.33 -13.43 13.44
C GLN A 462 -14.68 -13.24 14.13
N LEU A 463 -15.44 -12.21 13.74
CA LEU A 463 -16.79 -11.96 14.29
C LEU A 463 -17.79 -13.07 13.93
N ALA A 464 -17.70 -13.65 12.73
CA ALA A 464 -18.58 -14.72 12.28
C ALA A 464 -18.31 -16.08 12.98
N SER A 465 -17.18 -16.22 13.68
CA SER A 465 -16.92 -17.38 14.54
C SER A 465 -17.83 -17.42 15.78
N ASP A 466 -18.31 -16.27 16.23
CA ASP A 466 -19.31 -16.16 17.30
C ASP A 466 -20.74 -16.23 16.74
N THR A 467 -21.66 -16.84 17.51
CA THR A 467 -23.04 -17.04 17.07
C THR A 467 -23.79 -15.70 16.96
N LYS A 468 -23.61 -14.79 17.92
CA LYS A 468 -24.26 -13.46 17.90
C LYS A 468 -23.69 -12.61 16.77
N GLY A 469 -22.36 -12.60 16.62
CA GLY A 469 -21.68 -11.91 15.52
C GLY A 469 -22.15 -12.38 14.14
N ARG A 470 -22.23 -13.70 13.92
CA ARG A 470 -22.74 -14.29 12.68
C ARG A 470 -24.20 -13.92 12.39
N GLU A 471 -25.08 -14.02 13.39
CA GLU A 471 -26.50 -13.65 13.23
C GLU A 471 -26.64 -12.18 12.81
N GLN A 472 -25.83 -11.30 13.40
CA GLN A 472 -25.85 -9.88 13.06
C GLN A 472 -25.33 -9.60 11.65
N LEU A 473 -24.23 -10.24 11.25
CA LEU A 473 -23.71 -10.13 9.88
C LEU A 473 -24.74 -10.62 8.85
N LEU A 474 -25.47 -11.69 9.15
CA LEU A 474 -26.56 -12.19 8.31
C LEU A 474 -27.74 -11.21 8.26
N GLN A 475 -28.16 -10.67 9.41
CA GLN A 475 -29.24 -9.68 9.50
C GLN A 475 -29.00 -8.44 8.65
N HIS A 476 -27.73 -8.03 8.49
CA HIS A 476 -27.32 -6.87 7.70
C HIS A 476 -26.79 -7.23 6.30
N GLU A 477 -27.03 -8.46 5.84
CA GLU A 477 -26.69 -8.94 4.49
C GLU A 477 -25.20 -8.79 4.16
N ALA A 478 -24.31 -9.14 5.10
CA ALA A 478 -22.85 -9.05 4.90
C ALA A 478 -22.35 -9.86 3.68
N TYR A 479 -23.05 -10.94 3.33
CA TYR A 479 -22.74 -11.77 2.17
C TYR A 479 -22.80 -11.00 0.84
N VAL A 480 -23.53 -9.87 0.76
CA VAL A 480 -23.61 -9.06 -0.48
C VAL A 480 -22.28 -8.36 -0.79
N PRO A 481 -21.73 -7.46 0.07
CA PRO A 481 -20.46 -6.80 -0.21
C PRO A 481 -19.29 -7.80 -0.25
N VAL A 482 -19.31 -8.85 0.59
CA VAL A 482 -18.30 -9.91 0.58
C VAL A 482 -18.32 -10.66 -0.74
N GLY A 483 -19.50 -11.07 -1.21
CA GLY A 483 -19.67 -11.76 -2.48
C GLY A 483 -19.31 -10.89 -3.69
N GLN A 484 -19.63 -9.60 -3.68
CA GLN A 484 -19.22 -8.65 -4.72
C GLN A 484 -17.69 -8.53 -4.77
N TYR A 485 -17.04 -8.35 -3.62
CA TYR A 485 -15.59 -8.24 -3.56
C TYR A 485 -14.89 -9.55 -3.99
N LEU A 486 -15.45 -10.70 -3.60
CA LEU A 486 -14.96 -12.02 -4.05
C LEU A 486 -15.12 -12.20 -5.56
N LEU A 487 -16.23 -11.79 -6.17
CA LEU A 487 -16.40 -11.81 -7.63
C LEU A 487 -15.34 -10.96 -8.34
N HIS A 488 -15.01 -9.78 -7.80
CA HIS A 488 -13.95 -8.94 -8.33
C HIS A 488 -12.58 -9.59 -8.19
N ALA A 489 -12.24 -10.18 -7.04
CA ALA A 489 -11.00 -10.93 -6.85
C ALA A 489 -10.90 -12.12 -7.83
N LEU A 490 -11.98 -12.89 -7.98
CA LEU A 490 -12.07 -14.01 -8.91
C LEU A 490 -11.98 -13.57 -10.39
N SER A 491 -12.27 -12.31 -10.72
CA SER A 491 -12.16 -11.77 -12.08
C SER A 491 -10.72 -11.65 -12.58
N ARG A 492 -9.72 -11.68 -11.68
CA ARG A 492 -8.29 -11.60 -11.98
C ARG A 492 -7.64 -12.94 -12.33
N PHE A 493 -8.30 -14.06 -12.05
CA PHE A 493 -7.76 -15.35 -12.45
C PHE A 493 -7.68 -15.46 -13.98
N PRO A 494 -6.56 -16.02 -14.50
CA PRO A 494 -5.63 -16.94 -13.84
C PRO A 494 -4.34 -16.32 -13.23
N GLU A 495 -4.33 -15.01 -12.90
CA GLU A 495 -3.22 -14.36 -12.17
C GLU A 495 -2.94 -15.05 -10.82
N THR A 496 -1.65 -15.16 -10.45
CA THR A 496 -1.18 -15.86 -9.24
C THR A 496 -0.51 -14.90 -8.25
N ASP A 497 -1.05 -13.69 -8.13
CA ASP A 497 -0.64 -12.72 -7.12
C ASP A 497 -1.01 -13.23 -5.72
N SER A 498 -0.05 -13.29 -4.81
CA SER A 498 -0.23 -13.77 -3.43
C SER A 498 -1.32 -13.01 -2.67
N ASN A 499 -1.46 -11.70 -2.90
CA ASN A 499 -2.47 -10.88 -2.23
C ASN A 499 -3.88 -11.25 -2.72
N ILE A 500 -4.03 -11.56 -4.02
CA ILE A 500 -5.30 -12.00 -4.58
C ILE A 500 -5.65 -13.39 -4.05
N LEU A 501 -4.68 -14.29 -3.96
CA LEU A 501 -4.89 -15.64 -3.42
C LEU A 501 -5.37 -15.59 -1.97
N LEU A 502 -4.69 -14.80 -1.11
CA LEU A 502 -5.08 -14.63 0.29
C LEU A 502 -6.46 -13.98 0.41
N CYS A 503 -6.75 -12.95 -0.39
CA CYS A 503 -8.05 -12.29 -0.40
C CYS A 503 -9.19 -13.27 -0.77
N VAL A 504 -8.99 -14.12 -1.77
CA VAL A 504 -9.97 -15.13 -2.17
C VAL A 504 -10.18 -16.16 -1.06
N GLU A 505 -9.10 -16.58 -0.39
CA GLU A 505 -9.15 -17.51 0.74
C GLU A 505 -10.01 -16.93 1.87
N THR A 506 -9.65 -15.76 2.38
CA THR A 506 -10.37 -15.08 3.47
C THR A 506 -11.85 -14.85 3.15
N LEU A 507 -12.18 -14.34 1.96
CA LEU A 507 -13.58 -14.06 1.60
C LEU A 507 -14.39 -15.33 1.42
N SER A 508 -13.78 -16.40 0.90
CA SER A 508 -14.44 -17.69 0.76
C SER A 508 -14.71 -18.32 2.12
N ASP A 509 -13.77 -18.20 3.07
CA ASP A 509 -13.96 -18.64 4.45
C ASP A 509 -15.05 -17.85 5.17
N LEU A 510 -15.10 -16.53 5.00
CA LEU A 510 -16.17 -15.70 5.56
C LEU A 510 -17.54 -16.18 5.07
N LEU A 511 -17.68 -16.39 3.77
CA LEU A 511 -18.94 -16.91 3.21
C LEU A 511 -19.27 -18.30 3.74
N LEU A 512 -18.28 -19.19 3.87
CA LEU A 512 -18.48 -20.52 4.45
C LEU A 512 -19.01 -20.44 5.88
N GLN A 513 -18.41 -19.60 6.74
CA GLN A 513 -18.86 -19.37 8.11
C GLN A 513 -20.28 -18.80 8.18
N LEU A 514 -20.62 -17.86 7.29
CA LEU A 514 -21.98 -17.31 7.19
C LEU A 514 -23.00 -18.36 6.73
N THR A 515 -22.58 -19.36 5.92
CA THR A 515 -23.46 -20.43 5.44
C THR A 515 -23.58 -21.65 6.36
N GLU A 516 -22.83 -21.71 7.46
CA GLU A 516 -22.74 -22.90 8.32
C GLU A 516 -24.06 -23.23 9.05
N THR A 517 -24.79 -22.21 9.52
CA THR A 517 -25.98 -22.40 10.37
C THR A 517 -27.28 -22.53 9.61
N ASP A 518 -27.44 -21.81 8.50
CA ASP A 518 -28.69 -21.81 7.74
C ASP A 518 -28.45 -21.58 6.25
N THR A 519 -28.74 -22.59 5.44
CA THR A 519 -28.64 -22.50 3.98
C THR A 519 -29.81 -21.75 3.36
N CYS A 520 -30.85 -21.38 4.11
CA CYS A 520 -32.02 -20.67 3.58
C CYS A 520 -31.65 -19.30 2.97
N PHE A 521 -30.63 -18.62 3.50
CA PHE A 521 -30.14 -17.34 2.94
C PHE A 521 -29.38 -17.50 1.62
N ILE A 522 -28.89 -18.70 1.30
CA ILE A 522 -28.30 -18.98 -0.03
C ILE A 522 -29.39 -18.89 -1.09
N ASP A 523 -30.60 -19.33 -0.75
CA ASP A 523 -31.74 -19.29 -1.67
C ASP A 523 -32.34 -17.87 -1.82
N SER A 524 -32.00 -16.91 -0.97
CA SER A 524 -32.61 -15.56 -1.01
C SER A 524 -31.95 -14.60 -2.02
N ASP A 525 -30.64 -14.69 -2.26
CA ASP A 525 -29.91 -13.70 -3.09
C ASP A 525 -29.27 -14.29 -4.36
N SER A 526 -29.31 -13.53 -5.46
CA SER A 526 -28.67 -13.87 -6.73
C SER A 526 -27.14 -13.86 -6.72
N ILE A 527 -26.51 -13.22 -5.72
CA ILE A 527 -25.05 -13.15 -5.59
C ILE A 527 -24.41 -14.54 -5.55
N TYR A 528 -25.06 -15.52 -4.91
CA TYR A 528 -24.57 -16.89 -4.81
C TYR A 528 -24.60 -17.63 -6.15
N VAL A 529 -25.55 -17.32 -7.03
CA VAL A 529 -25.61 -17.86 -8.40
C VAL A 529 -24.44 -17.33 -9.21
N SER A 530 -24.17 -16.02 -9.13
CA SER A 530 -23.03 -15.38 -9.78
C SER A 530 -21.70 -15.95 -9.27
N LEU A 531 -21.57 -16.11 -7.95
CA LEU A 531 -20.41 -16.72 -7.31
C LEU A 531 -20.21 -18.16 -7.77
N PHE A 532 -21.25 -19.00 -7.74
CA PHE A 532 -21.17 -20.38 -8.19
C PHE A 532 -20.66 -20.49 -9.64
N ASN A 533 -21.22 -19.66 -10.53
CA ASN A 533 -20.81 -19.61 -11.92
C ASN A 533 -19.32 -19.27 -12.06
N ARG A 534 -18.85 -18.27 -11.32
CA ARG A 534 -17.46 -17.84 -11.39
C ARG A 534 -16.50 -18.82 -10.73
N ILE A 535 -16.86 -19.37 -9.57
CA ILE A 535 -16.09 -20.40 -8.85
C ILE A 535 -15.89 -21.63 -9.74
N SER A 536 -16.94 -22.09 -10.44
CA SER A 536 -16.84 -23.24 -11.35
C SER A 536 -15.83 -23.01 -12.49
N GLU A 537 -15.81 -21.79 -13.05
CA GLU A 537 -14.86 -21.39 -14.09
C GLU A 537 -13.42 -21.32 -13.56
N VAL A 538 -13.21 -20.65 -12.43
CA VAL A 538 -11.88 -20.45 -11.85
C VAL A 538 -11.30 -21.77 -11.36
N LEU A 539 -12.06 -22.61 -10.65
CA LEU A 539 -11.62 -23.93 -10.21
C LEU A 539 -11.17 -24.80 -11.38
N HIS A 540 -11.88 -24.77 -12.50
CA HIS A 540 -11.49 -25.52 -13.69
C HIS A 540 -10.11 -25.09 -14.23
N GLN A 541 -9.79 -23.80 -14.15
CA GLN A 541 -8.52 -23.24 -14.61
C GLN A 541 -7.36 -23.48 -13.63
N THR A 542 -7.64 -23.57 -12.33
CA THR A 542 -6.61 -23.57 -11.28
C THR A 542 -6.37 -24.92 -10.62
N VAL A 543 -7.26 -25.92 -10.77
CA VAL A 543 -7.17 -27.21 -10.04
C VAL A 543 -5.85 -27.97 -10.24
N PHE A 544 -5.13 -27.74 -11.35
CA PHE A 544 -3.84 -28.37 -11.62
C PHE A 544 -2.63 -27.54 -11.17
N LYS A 545 -2.83 -26.31 -10.68
CA LYS A 545 -1.77 -25.40 -10.24
C LYS A 545 -1.51 -25.57 -8.75
N SER A 546 -0.33 -26.05 -8.37
CA SER A 546 0.06 -26.25 -6.96
C SER A 546 0.10 -24.93 -6.18
N GLU A 547 0.49 -23.82 -6.82
CA GLU A 547 0.50 -22.47 -6.24
C GLU A 547 -0.90 -21.98 -5.82
N CYS A 548 -1.97 -22.53 -6.40
CA CYS A 548 -3.34 -22.16 -6.08
C CYS A 548 -4.02 -23.15 -5.12
N LEU A 549 -3.27 -24.08 -4.49
CA LEU A 549 -3.89 -25.23 -3.82
C LEU A 549 -4.82 -24.85 -2.65
N ASN A 550 -4.44 -23.88 -1.81
CA ASN A 550 -5.31 -23.37 -0.73
C ASN A 550 -6.63 -22.82 -1.30
N VAL A 551 -6.53 -21.95 -2.32
CA VAL A 551 -7.67 -21.36 -3.01
C VAL A 551 -8.54 -22.42 -3.66
N VAL A 552 -7.96 -23.44 -4.28
CA VAL A 552 -8.69 -24.58 -4.86
C VAL A 552 -9.43 -25.36 -3.77
N ALA A 553 -8.81 -25.55 -2.59
CA ALA A 553 -9.41 -26.28 -1.48
C ALA A 553 -10.63 -25.55 -0.91
N VAL A 554 -10.49 -24.27 -0.56
CA VAL A 554 -11.59 -23.46 -0.01
C VAL A 554 -12.71 -23.22 -1.03
N MET A 555 -12.39 -22.94 -2.29
CA MET A 555 -13.39 -22.79 -3.35
C MET A 555 -14.11 -24.10 -3.67
N SER A 556 -13.42 -25.25 -3.57
CA SER A 556 -14.06 -26.56 -3.74
C SER A 556 -15.08 -26.80 -2.63
N PHE A 557 -14.75 -26.45 -1.39
CA PHE A 557 -15.67 -26.55 -0.27
C PHE A 557 -16.86 -25.61 -0.44
N LEU A 558 -16.61 -24.30 -0.66
CA LEU A 558 -17.67 -23.30 -0.87
C LEU A 558 -18.55 -23.66 -2.06
N GLY A 559 -17.96 -24.01 -3.20
CA GLY A 559 -18.68 -24.41 -4.40
C GLY A 559 -19.62 -25.59 -4.17
N LEU A 560 -19.16 -26.64 -3.46
CA LEU A 560 -20.03 -27.77 -3.11
C LEU A 560 -21.11 -27.41 -2.10
N THR A 561 -20.81 -26.55 -1.12
CA THR A 561 -21.80 -26.04 -0.17
C THR A 561 -22.93 -25.30 -0.91
N LEU A 562 -22.58 -24.45 -1.88
CA LEU A 562 -23.53 -23.78 -2.76
C LEU A 562 -24.28 -24.77 -3.67
N PHE A 563 -23.60 -25.79 -4.22
CA PHE A 563 -24.24 -26.83 -5.04
C PHE A 563 -25.35 -27.58 -4.28
N ASN A 564 -25.24 -27.70 -2.95
CA ASN A 564 -26.25 -28.37 -2.14
C ASN A 564 -27.52 -27.51 -1.94
N SER A 565 -27.57 -26.25 -2.39
CA SER A 565 -28.78 -25.43 -2.39
C SER A 565 -29.72 -25.77 -3.56
N HIS A 566 -31.02 -25.71 -3.29
CA HIS A 566 -32.07 -25.96 -4.30
C HIS A 566 -32.13 -24.87 -5.37
N ARG A 567 -31.86 -23.62 -5.02
CA ARG A 567 -31.85 -22.52 -6.00
C ARG A 567 -30.72 -22.70 -7.02
N ILE A 568 -29.51 -23.00 -6.55
CA ILE A 568 -28.34 -23.18 -7.40
C ILE A 568 -28.57 -24.29 -8.42
N THR A 569 -29.08 -25.45 -7.97
CA THR A 569 -29.34 -26.59 -8.87
C THR A 569 -30.44 -26.34 -9.91
N ARG A 570 -31.34 -25.38 -9.65
CA ARG A 570 -32.40 -24.99 -10.57
C ARG A 570 -32.00 -23.88 -11.54
N GLU A 571 -31.26 -22.87 -11.08
CA GLU A 571 -30.94 -21.67 -11.86
C GLU A 571 -29.64 -21.80 -12.67
N VAL A 572 -28.69 -22.61 -12.21
CA VAL A 572 -27.40 -22.80 -12.90
C VAL A 572 -27.48 -23.92 -13.93
N GLU A 573 -26.90 -23.71 -15.11
CA GLU A 573 -26.78 -24.72 -16.14
C GLU A 573 -26.07 -26.00 -15.66
N GLU A 574 -26.62 -27.17 -15.99
CA GLU A 574 -26.07 -28.48 -15.63
C GLU A 574 -24.60 -28.64 -16.09
N ALA A 575 -24.21 -28.02 -17.20
CA ALA A 575 -22.82 -28.00 -17.67
C ALA A 575 -21.87 -27.38 -16.64
N LYS A 576 -22.23 -26.23 -16.05
CA LYS A 576 -21.43 -25.57 -15.01
C LYS A 576 -21.43 -26.34 -13.70
N GLN A 577 -22.54 -26.99 -13.35
CA GLN A 577 -22.61 -27.90 -12.20
C GLN A 577 -21.65 -29.09 -12.37
N LYS A 578 -21.62 -29.70 -13.56
CA LYS A 578 -20.68 -30.77 -13.90
C LYS A 578 -19.23 -30.31 -13.87
N THR A 579 -18.93 -29.11 -14.36
CA THR A 579 -17.58 -28.54 -14.32
C THR A 579 -17.09 -28.39 -12.89
N LEU A 580 -17.92 -27.84 -12.00
CA LEU A 580 -17.58 -27.73 -10.58
C LEU A 580 -17.29 -29.11 -9.98
N LEU A 581 -18.23 -30.05 -10.12
CA LEU A 581 -18.08 -31.41 -9.58
C LEU A 581 -16.81 -32.09 -10.08
N LYS A 582 -16.50 -31.99 -11.39
CA LYS A 582 -15.27 -32.56 -11.97
C LYS A 582 -14.01 -31.94 -11.38
N SER A 583 -13.97 -30.62 -11.24
CA SER A 583 -12.82 -29.91 -10.66
C SER A 583 -12.63 -30.29 -9.19
N THR A 584 -13.71 -30.29 -8.40
CA THR A 584 -13.63 -30.70 -6.99
C THR A 584 -13.22 -32.16 -6.81
N ILE A 585 -13.77 -33.09 -7.61
CA ILE A 585 -13.35 -34.50 -7.59
C ILE A 585 -11.87 -34.64 -7.99
N THR A 586 -11.40 -33.83 -8.95
CA THR A 586 -9.99 -33.80 -9.34
C THR A 586 -9.10 -33.34 -8.18
N PHE A 587 -9.50 -32.29 -7.45
CA PHE A 587 -8.83 -31.85 -6.23
C PHE A 587 -8.79 -32.95 -5.16
N LEU A 588 -9.91 -33.62 -4.88
CA LEU A 588 -9.98 -34.65 -3.85
C LEU A 588 -9.15 -35.89 -4.19
N SER A 589 -9.24 -36.34 -5.45
CA SER A 589 -8.66 -37.61 -5.91
C SER A 589 -7.14 -37.63 -6.00
N ARG A 590 -6.48 -36.47 -6.05
CA ARG A 590 -5.02 -36.32 -6.20
C ARG A 590 -4.27 -36.20 -4.89
N ALA A 591 -4.96 -36.05 -3.76
CA ALA A 591 -4.32 -35.78 -2.47
C ALA A 591 -3.44 -36.94 -1.96
N HIS A 592 -3.82 -38.19 -2.24
CA HIS A 592 -3.17 -39.37 -1.65
C HIS A 592 -2.64 -40.35 -2.69
N LEU A 593 -1.46 -40.91 -2.43
CA LEU A 593 -0.76 -41.91 -3.26
C LEU A 593 -0.24 -43.07 -2.40
N LEU A 594 0.18 -44.16 -3.06
CA LEU A 594 0.86 -45.28 -2.41
C LEU A 594 2.36 -45.17 -2.60
N ASP A 595 3.10 -45.06 -1.50
CA ASP A 595 4.55 -45.19 -1.54
C ASP A 595 4.96 -46.65 -1.27
N SER A 596 5.88 -47.15 -2.11
CA SER A 596 6.52 -48.45 -1.96
C SER A 596 7.98 -48.22 -1.59
N GLN A 597 8.23 -47.98 -0.31
CA GLN A 597 9.58 -47.83 0.23
C GLN A 597 10.45 -49.05 -0.17
N ARG A 598 11.60 -48.81 -0.80
CA ARG A 598 12.45 -49.83 -1.47
C ARG A 598 12.88 -51.03 -0.59
N ASN A 599 12.67 -50.99 0.73
CA ASN A 599 13.05 -52.04 1.69
C ASN A 599 11.89 -52.62 2.55
N ARG A 600 10.62 -52.25 2.31
CA ARG A 600 9.47 -52.86 3.00
C ARG A 600 8.47 -53.41 1.97
N LYS A 601 7.93 -54.60 2.21
CA LYS A 601 6.80 -55.17 1.42
C LYS A 601 5.49 -54.40 1.63
N GLU A 602 5.47 -53.46 2.55
CA GLU A 602 4.27 -52.74 3.00
C GLU A 602 4.12 -51.44 2.21
N LYS A 603 2.97 -51.29 1.54
CA LYS A 603 2.59 -50.06 0.84
C LYS A 603 1.91 -49.11 1.81
N VAL A 604 2.43 -47.90 1.94
CA VAL A 604 1.95 -46.89 2.90
C VAL A 604 1.22 -45.78 2.16
N LEU A 605 0.15 -45.24 2.78
CA LEU A 605 -0.52 -44.05 2.26
C LEU A 605 0.36 -42.83 2.49
N VAL A 606 0.64 -42.09 1.43
CA VAL A 606 1.39 -40.82 1.51
C VAL A 606 0.61 -39.70 0.84
N ILE A 607 0.85 -38.48 1.29
CA ILE A 607 0.33 -37.28 0.64
C ILE A 607 1.15 -37.04 -0.64
N ASN A 608 0.47 -36.72 -1.73
CA ASN A 608 1.09 -36.40 -3.01
C ASN A 608 2.04 -35.20 -2.86
N GLU A 609 3.20 -35.23 -3.53
CA GLU A 609 4.22 -34.18 -3.47
C GLU A 609 3.65 -32.77 -3.75
N GLU A 610 2.69 -32.67 -4.67
CA GLU A 610 2.00 -31.41 -4.99
C GLU A 610 1.20 -30.82 -3.82
N TYR A 611 0.79 -31.67 -2.86
CA TYR A 611 -0.02 -31.31 -1.70
C TYR A 611 0.81 -31.16 -0.43
N GLN A 612 2.00 -31.79 -0.36
CA GLN A 612 2.80 -31.89 0.86
C GLN A 612 3.11 -30.53 1.49
N VAL A 613 3.45 -29.52 0.68
CA VAL A 613 3.84 -28.19 1.17
C VAL A 613 2.68 -27.46 1.88
N HIS A 614 1.45 -27.68 1.42
CA HIS A 614 0.26 -26.96 1.91
C HIS A 614 -0.71 -27.90 2.64
N TRP A 615 -0.31 -29.13 2.98
CA TRP A 615 -1.26 -30.12 3.51
C TRP A 615 -1.84 -29.71 4.86
N ASP A 616 -1.06 -29.04 5.71
CA ASP A 616 -1.50 -28.61 7.01
C ASP A 616 -2.67 -27.61 6.92
N SER A 617 -2.63 -26.67 5.95
CA SER A 617 -3.75 -25.76 5.66
C SER A 617 -4.88 -26.44 4.88
N VAL A 618 -4.57 -27.35 3.96
CA VAL A 618 -5.54 -27.94 3.02
C VAL A 618 -6.33 -29.12 3.59
N SER A 619 -5.75 -29.88 4.52
CA SER A 619 -6.33 -31.15 5.00
C SER A 619 -7.71 -31.00 5.64
N GLY A 620 -7.93 -29.92 6.39
CA GLY A 620 -9.22 -29.56 6.97
C GLY A 620 -10.29 -29.32 5.89
N TYR A 621 -9.97 -28.50 4.88
CA TYR A 621 -10.85 -28.29 3.72
C TYR A 621 -11.10 -29.57 2.94
N TRP A 622 -10.10 -30.42 2.76
CA TRP A 622 -10.24 -31.71 2.08
C TRP A 622 -11.28 -32.60 2.79
N LEU A 623 -11.18 -32.73 4.12
CA LEU A 623 -12.14 -33.50 4.92
C LEU A 623 -13.56 -32.91 4.86
N SER A 624 -13.70 -31.60 4.99
CA SER A 624 -15.00 -30.92 4.90
C SER A 624 -15.61 -31.06 3.51
N THR A 625 -14.81 -30.92 2.47
CA THR A 625 -15.22 -31.11 1.06
C THR A 625 -15.68 -32.55 0.82
N MET A 626 -14.99 -33.56 1.36
CA MET A 626 -15.44 -34.96 1.30
C MET A 626 -16.82 -35.15 1.94
N LYS A 627 -17.04 -34.59 3.13
CA LYS A 627 -18.33 -34.68 3.84
C LYS A 627 -19.46 -34.02 3.04
N VAL A 628 -19.23 -32.83 2.49
CA VAL A 628 -20.24 -32.15 1.66
C VAL A 628 -20.49 -32.91 0.35
N LEU A 629 -19.46 -33.45 -0.30
CA LEU A 629 -19.63 -34.28 -1.50
C LEU A 629 -20.52 -35.50 -1.21
N THR A 630 -20.30 -36.18 -0.08
CA THR A 630 -21.14 -37.29 0.38
C THR A 630 -22.59 -36.86 0.56
N LYS A 631 -22.84 -35.69 1.16
CA LYS A 631 -24.18 -35.10 1.28
C LYS A 631 -24.79 -34.77 -0.10
N CYS A 632 -24.01 -34.24 -1.04
CA CYS A 632 -24.46 -33.96 -2.40
C CYS A 632 -24.86 -35.22 -3.18
N ILE A 633 -24.26 -36.38 -2.89
CA ILE A 633 -24.70 -37.67 -3.45
C ILE A 633 -26.09 -38.04 -2.94
N GLN A 634 -26.38 -37.78 -1.66
CA GLN A 634 -27.69 -38.05 -1.08
C GLN A 634 -28.76 -37.10 -1.64
N SER A 635 -28.44 -35.80 -1.77
CA SER A 635 -29.35 -34.78 -2.30
C SER A 635 -29.58 -34.90 -3.82
N HIS A 636 -28.52 -35.17 -4.59
CA HIS A 636 -28.52 -35.17 -6.06
C HIS A 636 -27.84 -36.44 -6.63
N PRO A 637 -28.40 -37.64 -6.38
CA PRO A 637 -27.72 -38.91 -6.62
C PRO A 637 -27.35 -39.16 -8.08
N GLN A 638 -28.22 -38.82 -9.04
CA GLN A 638 -27.96 -39.11 -10.45
C GLN A 638 -26.80 -38.29 -11.02
N LEU A 639 -26.82 -36.96 -10.82
CA LEU A 639 -25.82 -36.07 -11.39
C LEU A 639 -24.45 -36.33 -10.75
N THR A 640 -24.39 -36.33 -9.42
CA THR A 640 -23.13 -36.46 -8.66
C THR A 640 -22.48 -37.81 -8.94
N THR A 641 -23.24 -38.91 -8.89
CA THR A 641 -22.72 -40.26 -9.16
C THR A 641 -22.23 -40.38 -10.61
N THR A 642 -22.97 -39.86 -11.58
CA THR A 642 -22.57 -39.92 -13.00
C THR A 642 -21.23 -39.23 -13.21
N VAL A 643 -21.06 -38.02 -12.68
CA VAL A 643 -19.78 -37.29 -12.81
C VAL A 643 -18.65 -38.04 -12.10
N LEU A 644 -18.91 -38.55 -10.91
CA LEU A 644 -17.91 -39.23 -10.09
C LEU A 644 -17.43 -40.55 -10.74
N LEU A 645 -18.32 -41.29 -11.39
CA LEU A 645 -17.94 -42.47 -12.18
C LEU A 645 -17.16 -42.09 -13.45
N GLN A 646 -17.53 -40.99 -14.11
CA GLN A 646 -16.83 -40.50 -15.31
C GLN A 646 -15.37 -40.11 -15.07
N THR A 647 -15.00 -39.67 -13.85
CA THR A 647 -13.61 -39.35 -13.52
C THR A 647 -12.73 -40.60 -13.37
N GLY A 648 -13.33 -41.78 -13.21
CA GLY A 648 -12.61 -43.02 -12.94
C GLY A 648 -11.95 -43.07 -11.55
N TRP A 649 -12.34 -42.19 -10.63
CA TRP A 649 -11.74 -42.13 -9.30
C TRP A 649 -12.08 -43.35 -8.44
N ILE A 650 -13.32 -43.83 -8.46
CA ILE A 650 -13.76 -44.93 -7.57
C ILE A 650 -12.97 -46.22 -7.75
N PRO A 651 -12.76 -46.75 -8.98
CA PRO A 651 -11.91 -47.93 -9.16
C PRO A 651 -10.47 -47.71 -8.65
N ARG A 652 -9.91 -46.51 -8.85
CA ARG A 652 -8.56 -46.17 -8.38
C ARG A 652 -8.50 -46.08 -6.85
N LEU A 653 -9.51 -45.48 -6.22
CA LEU A 653 -9.64 -45.38 -4.77
C LEU A 653 -9.76 -46.75 -4.13
N LEU A 654 -10.63 -47.62 -4.65
CA LEU A 654 -10.79 -48.98 -4.14
C LEU A 654 -9.49 -49.77 -4.26
N LYS A 655 -8.81 -49.70 -5.42
CA LYS A 655 -7.48 -50.31 -5.58
C LYS A 655 -6.47 -49.80 -4.56
N LEU A 656 -6.44 -48.48 -4.32
CA LEU A 656 -5.59 -47.87 -3.31
C LEU A 656 -5.89 -48.43 -1.91
N LEU A 657 -7.16 -48.50 -1.52
CA LEU A 657 -7.59 -49.01 -0.21
C LEU A 657 -7.36 -50.53 -0.04
N VAL A 658 -7.43 -51.32 -1.12
CA VAL A 658 -7.07 -52.75 -1.11
C VAL A 658 -5.57 -52.92 -0.88
N ASP A 659 -4.74 -52.11 -1.54
CA ASP A 659 -3.28 -52.25 -1.50
C ASP A 659 -2.62 -51.67 -0.25
N VAL A 660 -3.22 -50.65 0.39
CA VAL A 660 -2.60 -49.90 1.48
C VAL A 660 -2.54 -50.68 2.79
N GLN A 661 -1.47 -50.52 3.58
CA GLN A 661 -1.44 -51.07 4.93
C GLN A 661 -2.42 -50.30 5.84
N LYS A 662 -3.38 -51.01 6.47
CA LYS A 662 -4.44 -50.40 7.31
C LYS A 662 -3.89 -49.45 8.38
N THR A 663 -2.80 -49.84 9.05
CA THR A 663 -2.15 -49.07 10.12
C THR A 663 -1.53 -47.76 9.66
N SER A 664 -1.36 -47.58 8.35
CA SER A 664 -0.76 -46.37 7.77
C SER A 664 -1.77 -45.30 7.37
N VAL A 665 -3.07 -45.60 7.44
CA VAL A 665 -4.14 -44.67 7.06
C VAL A 665 -4.70 -44.02 8.31
N HIS A 666 -4.71 -42.68 8.36
CA HIS A 666 -5.37 -41.94 9.44
C HIS A 666 -6.87 -42.25 9.47
N VAL A 667 -7.45 -42.34 10.66
CA VAL A 667 -8.85 -42.76 10.86
C VAL A 667 -9.81 -41.84 10.08
N ASP A 668 -9.60 -40.53 10.15
CA ASP A 668 -10.46 -39.54 9.48
C ASP A 668 -10.49 -39.73 7.96
N TYR A 669 -9.35 -40.01 7.33
CA TYR A 669 -9.29 -40.25 5.88
C TYR A 669 -10.01 -41.54 5.52
N SER A 670 -9.79 -42.61 6.30
CA SER A 670 -10.48 -43.88 6.06
C SER A 670 -12.00 -43.74 6.21
N SER A 671 -12.48 -43.01 7.23
CA SER A 671 -13.90 -42.72 7.41
C SER A 671 -14.45 -41.96 6.21
N ALA A 672 -13.82 -40.85 5.82
CA ALA A 672 -14.28 -40.02 4.70
C ALA A 672 -14.40 -40.82 3.39
N TYR A 673 -13.44 -41.70 3.08
CA TYR A 673 -13.52 -42.56 1.91
C TYR A 673 -14.63 -43.60 2.00
N LEU A 674 -14.84 -44.21 3.16
CA LEU A 674 -15.85 -45.24 3.34
C LEU A 674 -17.26 -44.65 3.35
N ASP A 675 -17.46 -43.48 3.97
CA ASP A 675 -18.71 -42.72 3.95
C ASP A 675 -19.11 -42.35 2.52
N LEU A 676 -18.14 -41.91 1.70
CA LEU A 676 -18.35 -41.65 0.27
C LEU A 676 -18.78 -42.91 -0.48
N LEU A 677 -18.08 -44.03 -0.28
CA LEU A 677 -18.42 -45.31 -0.92
C LEU A 677 -19.82 -45.79 -0.50
N TYR A 678 -20.17 -45.63 0.77
CA TYR A 678 -21.48 -46.00 1.29
C TYR A 678 -22.60 -45.17 0.66
N ALA A 679 -22.43 -43.84 0.57
CA ALA A 679 -23.42 -42.97 -0.07
C ALA A 679 -23.63 -43.28 -1.56
N LEU A 680 -22.59 -43.73 -2.27
CA LEU A 680 -22.68 -44.05 -3.70
C LEU A 680 -23.56 -45.27 -4.01
N ILE A 681 -23.73 -46.20 -3.05
CA ILE A 681 -24.48 -47.44 -3.26
C ILE A 681 -25.98 -47.19 -3.57
N ILE A 682 -26.48 -45.98 -3.27
CA ILE A 682 -27.84 -45.56 -3.61
C ILE A 682 -28.14 -45.74 -5.11
N THR A 683 -27.13 -45.59 -5.99
CA THR A 683 -27.29 -45.81 -7.43
C THR A 683 -26.84 -47.21 -7.85
N LYS A 684 -27.56 -47.82 -8.79
CA LYS A 684 -27.24 -49.19 -9.26
C LYS A 684 -25.88 -49.23 -9.95
N GLU A 685 -25.57 -48.21 -10.74
CA GLU A 685 -24.35 -48.10 -11.54
C GLU A 685 -23.10 -48.00 -10.65
N ALA A 686 -23.14 -47.22 -9.57
CA ALA A 686 -22.00 -47.17 -8.66
C ALA A 686 -21.91 -48.43 -7.79
N ARG A 687 -23.03 -49.02 -7.38
CA ARG A 687 -23.02 -50.29 -6.64
C ARG A 687 -22.31 -51.39 -7.42
N THR A 688 -22.57 -51.53 -8.72
CA THR A 688 -21.89 -52.53 -9.57
C THR A 688 -20.39 -52.24 -9.64
N VAL A 689 -19.99 -50.98 -9.86
CA VAL A 689 -18.57 -50.61 -9.92
C VAL A 689 -17.85 -50.91 -8.60
N ILE A 690 -18.49 -50.66 -7.45
CA ILE A 690 -17.90 -50.93 -6.14
C ILE A 690 -17.72 -52.43 -5.90
N ILE A 691 -18.71 -53.24 -6.27
CA ILE A 691 -18.63 -54.71 -6.16
C ILE A 691 -17.52 -55.26 -7.07
N ASP A 692 -17.49 -54.83 -8.34
CA ASP A 692 -16.53 -55.30 -9.34
C ASP A 692 -15.07 -54.96 -8.98
N ASN A 693 -14.86 -53.95 -8.13
CA ASN A 693 -13.54 -53.47 -7.70
C ASN A 693 -13.24 -53.79 -6.21
N CYS A 694 -13.70 -54.93 -5.71
CA CYS A 694 -13.36 -55.45 -4.37
C CYS A 694 -13.86 -54.58 -3.19
N GLY A 695 -14.97 -53.86 -3.33
CA GLY A 695 -15.53 -53.01 -2.26
C GLY A 695 -15.83 -53.76 -0.95
N ALA A 696 -16.28 -55.01 -1.04
CA ALA A 696 -16.54 -55.85 0.15
C ALA A 696 -15.25 -56.20 0.93
N GLU A 697 -14.11 -56.32 0.24
CA GLU A 697 -12.81 -56.54 0.88
C GLU A 697 -12.35 -55.29 1.61
N VAL A 698 -12.49 -54.12 0.97
CA VAL A 698 -12.18 -52.81 1.58
C VAL A 698 -13.03 -52.58 2.84
N ALA A 699 -14.34 -52.82 2.77
CA ALA A 699 -15.25 -52.65 3.90
C ALA A 699 -14.85 -53.54 5.10
N LYS A 700 -14.50 -54.81 4.85
CA LYS A 700 -14.01 -55.73 5.88
C LYS A 700 -12.67 -55.29 6.46
N LYS A 701 -11.72 -54.90 5.59
CA LYS A 701 -10.38 -54.48 6.00
C LYS A 701 -10.42 -53.30 6.95
N PHE A 702 -11.27 -52.30 6.68
CA PHE A 702 -11.41 -51.12 7.52
C PHE A 702 -12.51 -51.23 8.60
N ASN A 703 -13.13 -52.41 8.78
CA ASN A 703 -14.17 -52.68 9.78
C ASN A 703 -15.43 -51.78 9.66
N HIS A 704 -15.85 -51.44 8.45
CA HIS A 704 -17.05 -50.64 8.23
C HIS A 704 -18.30 -51.53 8.12
N SER A 705 -19.07 -51.64 9.21
CA SER A 705 -20.22 -52.56 9.32
C SER A 705 -21.32 -52.27 8.30
N GLU A 706 -21.75 -51.01 8.17
CA GLU A 706 -22.87 -50.63 7.29
C GLU A 706 -22.60 -50.95 5.82
N LEU A 707 -21.40 -50.61 5.35
CA LEU A 707 -20.92 -50.93 4.01
C LEU A 707 -20.79 -52.45 3.79
N CYS A 708 -20.34 -53.22 4.79
CA CYS A 708 -20.30 -54.68 4.71
C CYS A 708 -21.71 -55.28 4.56
N ASP A 709 -22.68 -54.79 5.34
CA ASP A 709 -24.04 -55.30 5.34
C ASP A 709 -24.72 -55.06 3.98
N VAL A 710 -24.56 -53.87 3.41
CA VAL A 710 -25.17 -53.55 2.11
C VAL A 710 -24.50 -54.30 0.94
N LEU A 711 -23.21 -54.60 1.03
CA LEU A 711 -22.46 -55.33 0.00
C LEU A 711 -22.54 -56.86 0.14
N SER A 712 -23.02 -57.40 1.27
CA SER A 712 -23.14 -58.85 1.52
C SER A 712 -24.54 -59.43 1.25
N VAL A 713 -25.53 -58.59 0.97
CA VAL A 713 -26.92 -58.98 0.61
C VAL A 713 -27.05 -59.36 -0.89
N THR A 714 -25.94 -59.64 -1.56
CA THR A 714 -25.83 -60.11 -2.95
C THR A 714 -24.76 -61.18 -3.01
#